data_AF-A0A8J4GVL3-F1
#
_entry.id   AF-A0A8J4GVL3-F1
#
_cell.length_a   1.000
_cell.length_b   1.000
_cell.length_c   1.000
_cell.angle_alpha   90.00
_cell.angle_beta   90.00
_cell.angle_gamma   90.00
#
_symmetry.space_group_name_H-M   'P 1'
#
loop_
_entity.id
_entity.type
_entity.pdbx_description
1 polymer ?
#
loop_
_entity_poly.entity_id
_entity_poly.type
_entity_poly.pdbx_seq_one_letter_code
_entity_poly.pdbx_strand_id
1 'polypeptide(L)'
;MDPDESLARMLQEEEIRAVQAMQAQLQLQQSQLRGGAASTAGFDARLQSMLDTALRCEDKALQDSARAVMPLARMHAALDAEVALASRLGPDVAAPAKEDLLAKKLLQWFKTEFFTWVDTLPCSRCGSTATRSGGAAQPLADERAGMAERVELHYCSACGAATRFPRYNDPGKLLQQGCRRGRCGEWANAFLLCCRAAGLTARYVSDWSDHVWTEYYSHSMRRWVHLDACEGSYDQSLLYETGWGKAVSYVVAAGSWGVTDVTKRYTSRWREVLHRRTLVPERWLARRLDEMTTMLRAEWILPKRMLWLGRDAAERMELLRSMRPTGQGGSQQPLPGRQTGSLEWRQQRGEIGSSGSRPAEATSERPPTGPATAYRLAGDGPSDLPAEFSAAGRLSGGACRARGHNETAEVVERLFDGCTTTKWLDFGGAGVGGSSWVEYRMPTDQQAVIVSDYELVSANDCPERDPAEWRLEVVTEQDFTEGRLDAWTTLDQRAGVRFPDRHTVLGFRLSMPSPPCRRMRLSITATANPSAANSVQLACWNLYGPGPDSGSSNCAGSGLLQELRDRTIAAMTAGTSEDKGSAALSLLGRMLDNIRREPLAPKFRKVRCIKLTQLLQAPLLAEVLLRFLRFRPLIAPLPAAHGAGSGNGLPNGHDVFLVLAVDATGDDVRRVSDILSALKPET
;
A
#
# COMPACT_ATOMS: atom_id res chain seq x y z
N MET A 1 -76.68 -39.59 41.39
CA MET A 1 -75.67 -40.02 40.40
C MET A 1 -74.63 -40.80 41.17
N ASP A 2 -74.32 -41.99 40.69
CA ASP A 2 -73.37 -42.91 41.33
C ASP A 2 -71.97 -42.26 41.38
N PRO A 3 -71.34 -42.11 42.56
CA PRO A 3 -70.02 -41.51 42.70
C PRO A 3 -68.97 -42.17 41.81
N ASP A 4 -69.08 -43.48 41.59
CA ASP A 4 -68.15 -44.25 40.76
C ASP A 4 -68.30 -43.93 39.27
N GLU A 5 -69.52 -43.67 38.80
CA GLU A 5 -69.77 -43.27 37.41
C GLU A 5 -69.28 -41.83 37.14
N SER A 6 -69.38 -40.94 38.13
CA SER A 6 -68.85 -39.58 38.04
C SER A 6 -67.31 -39.56 38.03
N LEU A 7 -66.68 -40.43 38.83
CA LEU A 7 -65.21 -40.54 38.86
C LEU A 7 -64.68 -41.16 37.57
N ALA A 8 -65.35 -42.19 37.04
CA ALA A 8 -64.98 -42.81 35.77
C ALA A 8 -65.05 -41.82 34.59
N ARG A 9 -66.09 -40.98 34.53
CA ARG A 9 -66.20 -39.93 33.50
C ARG A 9 -65.12 -38.85 33.64
N MET A 10 -64.80 -38.43 34.86
CA MET A 10 -63.70 -37.46 35.07
C MET A 10 -62.35 -38.01 34.61
N LEU A 11 -62.03 -39.26 34.96
CA LEU A 11 -60.78 -39.90 34.55
C LEU A 11 -60.71 -40.06 33.03
N GLN A 12 -61.83 -40.44 32.39
CA GLN A 12 -61.88 -40.60 30.95
C GLN A 12 -61.78 -39.25 30.20
N GLU A 13 -62.36 -38.18 30.74
CA GLU A 13 -62.18 -36.82 30.21
C GLU A 13 -60.74 -36.32 30.37
N GLU A 14 -60.07 -36.68 31.47
CA GLU A 14 -58.67 -36.31 31.73
C GLU A 14 -57.71 -37.05 30.79
N GLU A 15 -57.94 -38.35 30.55
CA GLU A 15 -57.21 -39.13 29.55
C GLU A 15 -57.40 -38.58 28.13
N ILE A 16 -58.63 -38.22 27.74
CA ILE A 16 -58.91 -37.63 26.43
C ILE A 16 -58.18 -36.29 26.28
N ARG A 17 -58.18 -35.44 27.32
CA ARG A 17 -57.44 -34.17 27.31
C ARG A 17 -55.93 -34.39 27.23
N ALA A 18 -55.39 -35.38 27.93
CA ALA A 18 -53.97 -35.72 27.86
C ALA A 18 -53.56 -36.20 26.46
N VAL A 19 -54.37 -37.05 25.83
CA VAL A 19 -54.12 -37.53 24.46
C VAL A 19 -54.22 -36.41 23.43
N GLN A 20 -55.21 -35.51 23.57
CA GLN A 20 -55.36 -34.35 22.68
C GLN A 20 -54.23 -33.33 22.86
N ALA A 21 -53.77 -33.09 24.09
CA ALA A 21 -52.62 -32.24 24.37
C ALA A 21 -51.32 -32.82 23.78
N MET A 22 -51.13 -34.14 23.89
CA MET A 22 -49.98 -34.83 23.31
C MET A 22 -50.02 -34.80 21.77
N GLN A 23 -51.18 -34.97 21.14
CA GLN A 23 -51.33 -34.84 19.69
C GLN A 23 -51.12 -33.40 19.21
N ALA A 24 -51.59 -32.40 19.95
CA ALA A 24 -51.35 -30.98 19.66
C ALA A 24 -49.86 -30.62 19.78
N GLN A 25 -49.16 -31.15 20.79
CA GLN A 25 -47.70 -31.02 20.91
C GLN A 25 -46.96 -31.71 19.76
N LEU A 26 -47.40 -32.90 19.34
CA LEU A 26 -46.79 -33.62 18.22
C LEU A 26 -47.00 -32.87 16.90
N GLN A 27 -48.18 -32.28 16.69
CA GLN A 27 -48.48 -31.44 15.53
C GLN A 27 -47.70 -30.12 15.53
N LEU A 28 -47.54 -29.47 16.69
CA LEU A 28 -46.67 -28.30 16.86
C LEU A 28 -45.21 -28.66 16.57
N GLN A 29 -44.71 -29.79 17.08
CA GLN A 29 -43.36 -30.28 16.81
C GLN A 29 -43.16 -30.62 15.33
N GLN A 30 -44.14 -31.25 14.68
CA GLN A 30 -44.13 -31.52 13.24
C GLN A 30 -44.22 -30.24 12.39
N SER A 31 -44.96 -29.22 12.84
CA SER A 31 -45.04 -27.91 12.17
C SER A 31 -43.74 -27.10 12.30
N GLN A 32 -43.07 -27.15 13.46
CA GLN A 32 -41.74 -26.57 13.67
C GLN A 32 -40.67 -27.29 12.85
N LEU A 33 -40.77 -28.62 12.69
CA LEU A 33 -39.91 -29.41 11.81
C LEU A 33 -40.15 -29.08 10.33
N ARG A 34 -41.41 -28.87 9.89
CA ARG A 34 -41.75 -28.48 8.50
C ARG A 34 -41.34 -27.04 8.15
N GLY A 35 -41.53 -26.09 9.07
CA GLY A 35 -41.07 -24.70 8.91
C GLY A 35 -39.54 -24.56 8.95
N GLY A 36 -38.87 -25.36 9.78
CA GLY A 36 -37.40 -25.44 9.83
C GLY A 36 -36.78 -26.17 8.64
N ALA A 37 -37.45 -27.19 8.08
CA ALA A 37 -36.93 -27.96 6.94
C ALA A 37 -36.73 -27.10 5.69
N ALA A 38 -37.68 -26.19 5.39
CA ALA A 38 -37.58 -25.29 4.24
C ALA A 38 -36.45 -24.24 4.40
N SER A 39 -36.25 -23.70 5.61
CA SER A 39 -35.16 -22.74 5.86
C SER A 39 -33.78 -23.42 5.84
N THR A 40 -33.68 -24.66 6.32
CA THR A 40 -32.44 -25.45 6.25
C THR A 40 -32.10 -25.87 4.82
N ALA A 41 -33.09 -26.17 3.97
CA ALA A 41 -32.85 -26.61 2.60
C ALA A 41 -32.19 -25.52 1.74
N GLY A 42 -32.70 -24.28 1.82
CA GLY A 42 -32.09 -23.14 1.10
C GLY A 42 -30.70 -22.80 1.63
N PHE A 43 -30.50 -22.90 2.95
CA PHE A 43 -29.17 -22.70 3.55
C PHE A 43 -28.18 -23.78 3.09
N ASP A 44 -28.59 -25.04 3.08
CA ASP A 44 -27.76 -26.17 2.65
C ASP A 44 -27.42 -26.10 1.17
N ALA A 45 -28.38 -25.72 0.31
CA ALA A 45 -28.12 -25.52 -1.12
C ALA A 45 -27.04 -24.46 -1.37
N ARG A 46 -27.05 -23.37 -0.58
CA ARG A 46 -25.98 -22.35 -0.64
C ARG A 46 -24.64 -22.88 -0.14
N LEU A 47 -24.61 -23.65 0.95
CA LEU A 47 -23.39 -24.30 1.43
C LEU A 47 -22.80 -25.23 0.38
N GLN A 48 -23.63 -26.03 -0.29
CA GLN A 48 -23.20 -26.93 -1.35
C GLN A 48 -22.65 -26.15 -2.55
N SER A 49 -23.37 -25.12 -3.02
CA SER A 49 -22.92 -24.26 -4.13
C SER A 49 -21.58 -23.57 -3.85
N MET A 50 -21.37 -23.10 -2.62
CA MET A 50 -20.08 -22.54 -2.20
C MET A 50 -18.95 -23.57 -2.25
N LEU A 51 -19.21 -24.78 -1.74
CA LEU A 51 -18.23 -25.86 -1.77
C LEU A 51 -17.91 -26.28 -3.21
N ASP A 52 -18.92 -26.43 -4.08
CA ASP A 52 -18.75 -26.77 -5.49
C ASP A 52 -17.89 -25.73 -6.22
N THR A 53 -18.13 -24.44 -5.95
CA THR A 53 -17.32 -23.33 -6.47
C THR A 53 -15.85 -23.47 -6.04
N ALA A 54 -15.62 -23.75 -4.76
CA ALA A 54 -14.26 -23.89 -4.24
C ALA A 54 -13.54 -25.14 -4.77
N LEU A 55 -14.24 -26.29 -4.86
CA LEU A 55 -13.68 -27.55 -5.36
C LEU A 55 -13.38 -27.50 -6.86
N ARG A 56 -14.16 -26.74 -7.64
CA ARG A 56 -13.88 -26.53 -9.07
C ARG A 56 -12.51 -25.87 -9.29
N CYS A 57 -12.05 -25.04 -8.34
CA CYS A 57 -10.72 -24.43 -8.41
C CYS A 57 -9.57 -25.43 -8.16
N GLU A 58 -9.86 -26.69 -7.81
CA GLU A 58 -8.86 -27.76 -7.70
C GLU A 58 -8.58 -28.49 -9.02
N ASP A 59 -9.41 -28.26 -10.05
CA ASP A 59 -9.21 -28.82 -11.38
C ASP A 59 -7.85 -28.37 -11.94
N LYS A 60 -7.04 -29.36 -12.37
CA LYS A 60 -5.67 -29.10 -12.83
C LYS A 60 -5.61 -28.35 -14.15
N ALA A 61 -6.52 -28.64 -15.08
CA ALA A 61 -6.57 -27.93 -16.37
C ALA A 61 -7.01 -26.47 -16.19
N LEU A 62 -7.93 -26.20 -15.26
CA LEU A 62 -8.28 -24.83 -14.89
C LEU A 62 -7.11 -24.10 -14.22
N GLN A 63 -6.39 -24.76 -13.31
CA GLN A 63 -5.19 -24.18 -12.69
C GLN A 63 -4.08 -23.92 -13.71
N ASP A 64 -3.88 -24.79 -14.70
CA ASP A 64 -2.92 -24.59 -15.79
C ASP A 64 -3.32 -23.39 -16.66
N SER A 65 -4.61 -23.27 -16.99
CA SER A 65 -5.15 -22.13 -17.74
C SER A 65 -4.96 -20.81 -16.98
N ALA A 66 -5.11 -20.84 -15.65
CA ALA A 66 -4.82 -19.69 -14.79
C ALA A 66 -3.33 -19.34 -14.76
N ARG A 67 -2.44 -20.33 -14.58
CA ARG A 67 -0.99 -20.13 -14.63
C ARG A 67 -0.53 -19.49 -15.94
N ALA A 68 -1.15 -19.87 -17.07
CA ALA A 68 -0.82 -19.34 -18.39
C ALA A 68 -1.09 -17.83 -18.55
N VAL A 69 -2.03 -17.26 -17.79
CA VAL A 69 -2.39 -15.84 -17.87
C VAL A 69 -1.81 -14.99 -16.74
N MET A 70 -1.26 -15.63 -15.71
CA MET A 70 -0.68 -14.97 -14.54
C MET A 70 0.82 -14.66 -14.75
N PRO A 71 1.32 -13.49 -14.34
CA PRO A 71 2.73 -13.14 -14.44
C PRO A 71 3.55 -13.75 -13.29
N LEU A 72 3.42 -15.06 -13.06
CA LEU A 72 4.04 -15.75 -11.92
C LEU A 72 5.56 -15.65 -11.94
N ALA A 73 6.22 -15.75 -13.09
CA ALA A 73 7.67 -15.61 -13.17
C ALA A 73 8.14 -14.23 -12.68
N ARG A 74 7.49 -13.15 -13.15
CA ARG A 74 7.75 -11.77 -12.71
C ARG A 74 7.52 -11.63 -11.20
N MET A 75 6.43 -12.20 -10.68
CA MET A 75 6.14 -12.16 -9.25
C MET A 75 7.22 -12.88 -8.44
N HIS A 76 7.55 -14.14 -8.77
CA HIS A 76 8.57 -14.92 -8.05
C HIS A 76 9.94 -14.24 -8.05
N ALA A 77 10.38 -13.66 -9.18
CA ALA A 77 11.61 -12.89 -9.22
C ALA A 77 11.60 -11.70 -8.24
N ALA A 78 10.47 -10.99 -8.14
CA ALA A 78 10.31 -9.91 -7.16
C ALA A 78 10.28 -10.42 -5.71
N LEU A 79 9.72 -11.61 -5.45
CA LEU A 79 9.75 -12.25 -4.13
C LEU A 79 11.17 -12.61 -3.72
N ASP A 80 11.94 -13.21 -4.63
CA ASP A 80 13.32 -13.60 -4.42
C ASP A 80 14.20 -12.38 -4.12
N ALA A 81 13.99 -11.27 -4.85
CA ALA A 81 14.67 -10.02 -4.59
C ALA A 81 14.36 -9.45 -3.20
N GLU A 82 13.10 -9.48 -2.75
CA GLU A 82 12.71 -9.01 -1.41
C GLU A 82 13.30 -9.87 -0.29
N VAL A 83 13.32 -11.20 -0.47
CA VAL A 83 13.94 -12.12 0.48
C VAL A 83 15.46 -11.92 0.53
N ALA A 84 16.12 -11.79 -0.63
CA ALA A 84 17.54 -11.52 -0.71
C ALA A 84 17.90 -10.18 -0.06
N LEU A 85 17.07 -9.15 -0.24
CA LEU A 85 17.25 -7.86 0.42
C LEU A 85 17.24 -8.01 1.94
N ALA A 86 16.27 -8.72 2.52
CA ALA A 86 16.22 -8.93 3.97
C ALA A 86 17.51 -9.56 4.51
N SER A 87 18.04 -10.59 3.83
CA SER A 87 19.32 -11.22 4.20
C SER A 87 20.51 -10.26 4.15
N ARG A 88 20.49 -9.29 3.23
CA ARG A 88 21.52 -8.27 3.09
C ARG A 88 21.37 -7.12 4.10
N LEU A 89 20.25 -7.00 4.82
CA LEU A 89 20.09 -5.91 5.78
C LEU A 89 20.63 -6.27 7.15
N GLY A 90 20.64 -7.55 7.54
CA GLY A 90 21.13 -8.02 8.83
C GLY A 90 20.15 -8.99 9.50
N PRO A 91 20.57 -9.66 10.58
CA PRO A 91 19.81 -10.76 11.19
C PRO A 91 18.52 -10.33 11.92
N ASP A 92 18.40 -9.05 12.30
CA ASP A 92 17.17 -8.47 12.87
C ASP A 92 16.06 -8.26 11.86
N VAL A 93 16.38 -8.29 10.56
CA VAL A 93 15.41 -8.21 9.49
C VAL A 93 14.98 -9.61 9.12
N ALA A 94 13.88 -10.06 9.71
CA ALA A 94 13.30 -11.36 9.38
C ALA A 94 12.95 -11.41 7.89
N ALA A 95 13.43 -12.45 7.21
CA ALA A 95 13.07 -12.70 5.83
C ALA A 95 11.55 -12.92 5.73
N PRO A 96 10.83 -12.17 4.88
CA PRO A 96 9.40 -12.35 4.73
C PRO A 96 9.10 -13.73 4.13
N ALA A 97 8.01 -14.35 4.56
CA ALA A 97 7.59 -15.62 3.98
C ALA A 97 7.14 -15.41 2.52
N LYS A 98 7.72 -16.16 1.59
CA LYS A 98 7.39 -16.05 0.16
C LYS A 98 5.90 -16.27 -0.11
N GLU A 99 5.25 -17.15 0.64
CA GLU A 99 3.80 -17.42 0.55
C GLU A 99 2.98 -16.16 0.83
N ASP A 100 3.29 -15.42 1.91
CA ASP A 100 2.56 -14.21 2.29
C ASP A 100 2.79 -13.07 1.31
N LEU A 101 4.03 -12.91 0.83
CA LEU A 101 4.34 -11.93 -0.19
C LEU A 101 3.66 -12.26 -1.53
N LEU A 102 3.60 -13.54 -1.91
CA LEU A 102 2.90 -13.98 -3.12
C LEU A 102 1.41 -13.65 -3.03
N ALA A 103 0.76 -13.91 -1.90
CA ALA A 103 -0.64 -13.56 -1.67
C ALA A 103 -0.90 -12.05 -1.85
N LYS A 104 -0.04 -11.20 -1.30
CA LYS A 104 -0.12 -9.73 -1.48
C LYS A 104 0.08 -9.31 -2.93
N LYS A 105 1.10 -9.83 -3.62
CA LYS A 105 1.39 -9.47 -5.02
C LYS A 105 0.28 -9.94 -5.97
N LEU A 106 -0.30 -11.11 -5.73
CA LEU A 106 -1.45 -11.61 -6.48
C LEU A 106 -2.67 -10.70 -6.29
N LEU A 107 -2.96 -10.32 -5.05
CA LEU A 107 -4.07 -9.43 -4.72
C LEU A 107 -3.97 -8.09 -5.47
N GLN A 108 -2.78 -7.47 -5.43
CA GLN A 108 -2.52 -6.21 -6.11
C GLN A 108 -2.67 -6.36 -7.63
N TRP A 109 -1.97 -7.31 -8.24
CA TRP A 109 -2.05 -7.57 -9.68
C TRP A 109 -3.47 -7.85 -10.15
N PHE A 110 -4.23 -8.64 -9.39
CA PHE A 110 -5.59 -9.00 -9.77
C PHE A 110 -6.48 -7.76 -9.89
N LYS A 111 -6.39 -6.85 -8.89
CA LYS A 111 -7.17 -5.62 -8.83
C LYS A 111 -6.71 -4.55 -9.83
N THR A 112 -5.40 -4.37 -10.01
CA THR A 112 -4.88 -3.23 -10.76
C THR A 112 -4.60 -3.53 -12.24
N GLU A 113 -4.34 -4.79 -12.59
CA GLU A 113 -3.91 -5.17 -13.94
C GLU A 113 -4.83 -6.19 -14.62
N PHE A 114 -5.50 -7.06 -13.86
CA PHE A 114 -6.12 -8.25 -14.45
C PHE A 114 -7.64 -8.21 -14.59
N PHE A 115 -8.36 -7.76 -13.56
CA PHE A 115 -9.82 -7.88 -13.47
C PHE A 115 -10.50 -6.53 -13.29
N THR A 116 -11.69 -6.35 -13.85
CA THR A 116 -12.36 -5.04 -13.89
C THR A 116 -13.74 -5.07 -13.23
N TRP A 117 -14.06 -4.04 -12.44
CA TRP A 117 -15.37 -3.90 -11.81
C TRP A 117 -16.43 -3.47 -12.83
N VAL A 118 -17.65 -3.99 -12.71
CA VAL A 118 -18.77 -3.64 -13.58
C VAL A 118 -19.98 -3.19 -12.76
N ASP A 119 -20.28 -1.89 -12.83
CA ASP A 119 -21.60 -1.36 -12.47
C ASP A 119 -22.55 -1.53 -13.66
N THR A 120 -22.23 -0.85 -14.76
CA THR A 120 -22.82 -1.02 -16.09
C THR A 120 -21.73 -1.19 -17.15
N LEU A 121 -22.07 -1.81 -18.28
CA LEU A 121 -21.13 -2.03 -19.38
C LEU A 121 -21.25 -0.91 -20.43
N PRO A 122 -20.15 -0.48 -21.06
CA PRO A 122 -20.22 0.37 -22.24
C PRO A 122 -21.05 -0.28 -23.35
N CYS A 123 -21.70 0.55 -24.17
CA CYS A 123 -22.54 0.08 -25.26
C CYS A 123 -21.72 -0.72 -26.28
N SER A 124 -22.11 -1.96 -26.56
CA SER A 124 -21.47 -2.80 -27.58
C SER A 124 -21.56 -2.25 -29.01
N ARG A 125 -22.54 -1.37 -29.29
CA ARG A 125 -22.76 -0.80 -30.62
C ARG A 125 -21.99 0.51 -30.87
N CYS A 126 -22.02 1.44 -29.91
CA CYS A 126 -21.45 2.78 -30.10
C CYS A 126 -20.37 3.17 -29.08
N GLY A 127 -20.01 2.29 -28.14
CA GLY A 127 -18.97 2.55 -27.13
C GLY A 127 -19.36 3.53 -26.02
N SER A 128 -20.54 4.16 -26.08
CA SER A 128 -20.99 5.09 -25.06
C SER A 128 -21.09 4.43 -23.68
N THR A 129 -20.60 5.12 -22.65
CA THR A 129 -20.71 4.74 -21.23
C THR A 129 -22.03 5.18 -20.60
N ALA A 130 -22.88 5.91 -21.33
CA ALA A 130 -24.22 6.31 -20.90
C ALA A 130 -25.20 5.14 -21.00
N THR A 131 -24.92 4.07 -20.25
CA THR A 131 -25.74 2.86 -20.18
C THR A 131 -26.37 2.70 -18.80
N ARG A 132 -27.60 2.17 -18.78
CA ARG A 132 -28.38 1.90 -17.56
C ARG A 132 -28.82 0.44 -17.53
N SER A 133 -28.86 -0.14 -16.33
CA SER A 133 -29.45 -1.48 -16.15
C SER A 133 -30.94 -1.45 -16.48
N GLY A 134 -31.42 -2.40 -17.28
CA GLY A 134 -32.79 -2.37 -17.80
C GLY A 134 -33.45 -3.74 -17.95
N GLY A 135 -33.05 -4.72 -17.15
CA GLY A 135 -33.72 -6.02 -17.05
C GLY A 135 -32.78 -7.20 -17.23
N ALA A 136 -33.37 -8.39 -17.43
CA ALA A 136 -32.64 -9.63 -17.61
C ALA A 136 -33.05 -10.35 -18.90
N ALA A 137 -32.16 -11.15 -19.45
CA ALA A 137 -32.40 -12.05 -20.56
C ALA A 137 -32.04 -13.49 -20.18
N GLN A 138 -32.61 -14.44 -20.91
CA GLN A 138 -32.16 -15.82 -20.84
C GLN A 138 -30.74 -15.94 -21.41
N PRO A 139 -29.86 -16.74 -20.78
CA PRO A 139 -28.53 -17.02 -21.31
C PRO A 139 -28.60 -17.67 -22.69
N LEU A 140 -27.66 -17.33 -23.57
CA LEU A 140 -27.40 -18.01 -24.84
C LEU A 140 -26.65 -19.33 -24.61
N ALA A 141 -26.52 -20.17 -25.64
CA ALA A 141 -25.82 -21.46 -25.54
C ALA A 141 -24.38 -21.30 -25.01
N ASP A 142 -23.61 -20.39 -25.61
CA ASP A 142 -22.23 -20.11 -25.18
C ASP A 142 -22.17 -19.47 -23.79
N GLU A 143 -23.21 -18.72 -23.40
CA GLU A 143 -23.28 -18.11 -22.07
C GLU A 143 -23.56 -19.18 -21.00
N ARG A 144 -24.45 -20.14 -21.28
CA ARG A 144 -24.70 -21.32 -20.44
C ARG A 144 -23.46 -22.20 -20.32
N ALA A 145 -22.67 -22.32 -21.39
CA ALA A 145 -21.41 -23.07 -21.34
C ALA A 145 -20.43 -22.46 -20.33
N GLY A 146 -20.46 -21.14 -20.13
CA GLY A 146 -19.75 -20.43 -19.05
C GLY A 146 -20.46 -20.46 -17.69
N MET A 147 -21.46 -21.33 -17.52
CA MET A 147 -22.30 -21.45 -16.33
C MET A 147 -23.03 -20.16 -15.94
N ALA A 148 -23.39 -19.32 -16.91
CA ALA A 148 -24.25 -18.17 -16.64
C ALA A 148 -25.69 -18.63 -16.43
N GLU A 149 -26.23 -18.38 -15.25
CA GLU A 149 -27.64 -18.65 -14.92
C GLU A 149 -28.55 -17.49 -15.31
N ARG A 150 -28.00 -16.27 -15.33
CA ARG A 150 -28.72 -15.05 -15.70
C ARG A 150 -27.85 -14.11 -16.52
N VAL A 151 -28.51 -13.31 -17.36
CA VAL A 151 -27.88 -12.25 -18.14
C VAL A 151 -28.55 -10.93 -17.82
N GLU A 152 -27.80 -9.96 -17.35
CA GLU A 152 -28.27 -8.59 -17.17
C GLU A 152 -28.20 -7.83 -18.50
N LEU A 153 -29.15 -6.93 -18.76
CA LEU A 153 -29.16 -6.08 -19.94
C LEU A 153 -28.88 -4.63 -19.56
N HIS A 154 -27.89 -4.02 -20.22
CA HIS A 154 -27.54 -2.62 -20.06
C HIS A 154 -27.93 -1.84 -21.33
N TYR A 155 -28.90 -0.94 -21.21
CA TYR A 155 -29.45 -0.17 -22.32
C TYR A 155 -28.71 1.16 -22.49
N CYS A 156 -28.32 1.45 -23.73
CA CYS A 156 -27.64 2.70 -24.06
C CYS A 156 -28.64 3.84 -24.26
N SER A 157 -28.43 4.94 -23.53
CA SER A 157 -29.24 6.16 -23.69
C SER A 157 -28.98 6.89 -25.01
N ALA A 158 -27.82 6.68 -25.65
CA ALA A 158 -27.45 7.35 -26.89
C ALA A 158 -28.01 6.68 -28.15
N CYS A 159 -28.00 5.35 -28.22
CA CYS A 159 -28.43 4.61 -29.42
C CYS A 159 -29.52 3.55 -29.19
N GLY A 160 -30.02 3.42 -27.95
CA GLY A 160 -31.07 2.47 -27.58
C GLY A 160 -30.65 1.00 -27.53
N ALA A 161 -29.45 0.64 -28.00
CA ALA A 161 -28.99 -0.74 -28.05
C ALA A 161 -28.79 -1.34 -26.65
N ALA A 162 -29.10 -2.63 -26.51
CA ALA A 162 -28.87 -3.41 -25.30
C ALA A 162 -27.53 -4.14 -25.36
N THR A 163 -26.72 -3.99 -24.31
CA THR A 163 -25.49 -4.74 -24.08
C THR A 163 -25.76 -5.85 -23.08
N ARG A 164 -25.35 -7.08 -23.41
CA ARG A 164 -25.54 -8.26 -22.56
C ARG A 164 -24.41 -8.35 -21.54
N PHE A 165 -24.76 -8.62 -20.28
CA PHE A 165 -23.82 -8.90 -19.20
C PHE A 165 -24.16 -10.25 -18.55
N PRO A 166 -23.63 -11.36 -19.10
CA PRO A 166 -23.78 -12.68 -18.50
C PRO A 166 -23.04 -12.77 -17.17
N ARG A 167 -23.71 -13.31 -16.15
CA ARG A 167 -23.14 -13.53 -14.82
C ARG A 167 -22.51 -14.92 -14.77
N TYR A 168 -21.26 -15.03 -15.23
CA TYR A 168 -20.55 -16.31 -15.36
C TYR A 168 -20.12 -16.87 -14.00
N ASN A 169 -20.32 -18.18 -13.82
CA ASN A 169 -19.87 -18.92 -12.62
C ASN A 169 -18.72 -19.88 -12.91
N ASP A 170 -18.35 -20.08 -14.17
CA ASP A 170 -17.16 -20.85 -14.54
C ASP A 170 -15.89 -19.97 -14.35
N PRO A 171 -14.99 -20.30 -13.39
CA PRO A 171 -13.78 -19.52 -13.20
C PRO A 171 -12.86 -19.55 -14.41
N GLY A 172 -12.84 -20.64 -15.20
CA GLY A 172 -12.08 -20.70 -16.45
C GLY A 172 -12.58 -19.69 -17.48
N LYS A 173 -13.91 -19.51 -17.58
CA LYS A 173 -14.52 -18.49 -18.44
C LYS A 173 -14.12 -17.08 -18.02
N LEU A 174 -14.07 -16.81 -16.71
CA LEU A 174 -13.71 -15.51 -16.15
C LEU A 174 -12.24 -15.10 -16.44
N LEU A 175 -11.35 -16.06 -16.73
CA LEU A 175 -9.95 -15.77 -17.10
C LEU A 175 -9.77 -15.40 -18.57
N GLN A 176 -10.74 -15.71 -19.42
CA GLN A 176 -10.68 -15.43 -20.86
C GLN A 176 -10.67 -13.93 -21.14
N GLN A 177 -9.92 -13.52 -22.18
CA GLN A 177 -9.96 -12.13 -22.63
C GLN A 177 -11.41 -11.72 -22.96
N GLY A 178 -11.79 -10.50 -22.57
CA GLY A 178 -13.16 -9.98 -22.68
C GLY A 178 -14.13 -10.41 -21.56
N CYS A 179 -13.77 -11.41 -20.74
CA CYS A 179 -14.58 -11.91 -19.63
C CYS A 179 -14.01 -11.57 -18.24
N ARG A 180 -12.82 -10.93 -18.17
CA ARG A 180 -12.11 -10.53 -16.93
C ARG A 180 -12.78 -9.34 -16.23
N ARG A 181 -14.07 -9.45 -15.96
CA ARG A 181 -14.88 -8.38 -15.42
C ARG A 181 -16.08 -8.93 -14.66
N GLY A 182 -16.54 -8.20 -13.65
CA GLY A 182 -17.74 -8.57 -12.92
C GLY A 182 -17.89 -7.82 -11.60
N ARG A 183 -18.61 -8.44 -10.66
CA ARG A 183 -18.82 -7.94 -9.28
C ARG A 183 -18.21 -8.93 -8.29
N CYS A 184 -18.44 -8.76 -6.99
CA CYS A 184 -17.77 -9.55 -5.94
C CYS A 184 -17.80 -11.07 -6.16
N GLY A 185 -18.92 -11.62 -6.66
CA GLY A 185 -19.04 -13.02 -7.06
C GLY A 185 -17.99 -13.47 -8.09
N GLU A 186 -17.95 -12.83 -9.25
CA GLU A 186 -16.97 -13.14 -10.31
C GLU A 186 -15.53 -12.89 -9.85
N TRP A 187 -15.32 -11.80 -9.10
CA TRP A 187 -14.01 -11.44 -8.57
C TRP A 187 -13.47 -12.51 -7.61
N ALA A 188 -14.25 -12.91 -6.59
CA ALA A 188 -13.83 -13.92 -5.62
C ALA A 188 -13.63 -15.30 -6.27
N ASN A 189 -14.50 -15.68 -7.22
CA ASN A 189 -14.40 -16.96 -7.93
C ASN A 189 -13.12 -17.04 -8.79
N ALA A 190 -12.88 -16.05 -9.65
CA ALA A 190 -11.67 -16.01 -10.48
C ALA A 190 -10.39 -15.85 -9.63
N PHE A 191 -10.44 -15.03 -8.58
CA PHE A 191 -9.29 -14.83 -7.69
C PHE A 191 -8.94 -16.10 -6.92
N LEU A 192 -9.94 -16.85 -6.43
CA LEU A 192 -9.72 -18.13 -5.78
C LEU A 192 -8.98 -19.11 -6.70
N LEU A 193 -9.39 -19.22 -7.97
CA LEU A 193 -8.68 -20.03 -8.96
C LEU A 193 -7.23 -19.57 -9.13
N CYS A 194 -6.97 -18.27 -9.22
CA CYS A 194 -5.61 -17.72 -9.27
C CYS A 194 -4.78 -18.08 -8.02
N CYS A 195 -5.35 -17.97 -6.82
CA CYS A 195 -4.68 -18.39 -5.57
C CYS A 195 -4.32 -19.87 -5.59
N ARG A 196 -5.27 -20.74 -5.98
CA ARG A 196 -5.03 -22.19 -6.06
C ARG A 196 -3.99 -22.54 -7.12
N ALA A 197 -4.05 -21.88 -8.29
CA ALA A 197 -3.10 -22.06 -9.38
C ALA A 197 -1.67 -21.60 -9.03
N ALA A 198 -1.54 -20.58 -8.18
CA ALA A 198 -0.27 -20.11 -7.62
C ALA A 198 0.29 -21.02 -6.51
N GLY A 199 -0.45 -22.03 -6.07
CA GLY A 199 -0.06 -22.95 -5.00
C GLY A 199 -0.47 -22.52 -3.59
N LEU A 200 -1.22 -21.43 -3.43
CA LEU A 200 -1.69 -20.97 -2.12
C LEU A 200 -2.82 -21.85 -1.61
N THR A 201 -2.76 -22.23 -0.34
CA THR A 201 -3.88 -22.91 0.34
C THR A 201 -5.00 -21.89 0.57
N ALA A 202 -6.04 -21.86 -0.27
CA ALA A 202 -7.05 -20.80 -0.26
C ALA A 202 -8.49 -21.32 -0.37
N ARG A 203 -9.43 -20.72 0.37
CA ARG A 203 -10.84 -21.13 0.48
C ARG A 203 -11.80 -19.98 0.14
N TYR A 204 -12.96 -20.33 -0.39
CA TYR A 204 -14.03 -19.41 -0.72
C TYR A 204 -14.77 -18.98 0.56
N VAL A 205 -15.07 -17.70 0.72
CA VAL A 205 -15.82 -17.19 1.88
C VAL A 205 -17.06 -16.47 1.41
N SER A 206 -18.19 -16.78 2.03
CA SER A 206 -19.48 -16.15 1.73
C SER A 206 -20.12 -15.61 2.98
N ASP A 207 -20.53 -14.35 2.89
CA ASP A 207 -21.38 -13.66 3.85
C ASP A 207 -22.83 -13.66 3.37
N TRP A 208 -23.74 -14.03 4.26
CA TRP A 208 -25.17 -14.09 3.98
C TRP A 208 -25.80 -12.72 3.71
N SER A 209 -25.11 -11.63 4.05
CA SER A 209 -25.51 -10.26 3.73
C SER A 209 -25.00 -9.74 2.37
N ASP A 210 -24.82 -10.65 1.40
CA ASP A 210 -24.50 -10.36 -0.01
C ASP A 210 -23.08 -9.82 -0.25
N HIS A 211 -22.07 -10.54 0.23
CA HIS A 211 -20.66 -10.32 -0.17
C HIS A 211 -19.87 -11.63 -0.10
N VAL A 212 -18.81 -11.74 -0.88
CA VAL A 212 -17.97 -12.93 -0.96
C VAL A 212 -16.52 -12.54 -1.19
N TRP A 213 -15.59 -13.34 -0.67
CA TRP A 213 -14.15 -13.09 -0.75
C TRP A 213 -13.37 -14.41 -0.59
N THR A 214 -12.06 -14.33 -0.35
CA THR A 214 -11.17 -15.49 -0.20
C THR A 214 -10.40 -15.42 1.13
N GLU A 215 -10.08 -16.56 1.70
CA GLU A 215 -9.06 -16.65 2.75
C GLU A 215 -7.93 -17.55 2.27
N TYR A 216 -6.70 -17.26 2.66
CA TYR A 216 -5.58 -18.18 2.46
C TYR A 216 -4.93 -18.55 3.80
N TYR A 217 -4.35 -19.75 3.88
CA TYR A 217 -3.63 -20.20 5.06
C TYR A 217 -2.17 -19.79 4.96
N SER A 218 -1.73 -18.95 5.89
CA SER A 218 -0.33 -18.55 6.02
C SER A 218 0.41 -19.53 6.92
N HIS A 219 1.42 -20.22 6.39
CA HIS A 219 2.21 -21.18 7.17
C HIS A 219 3.14 -20.52 8.18
N SER A 220 3.65 -19.33 7.86
CA SER A 220 4.47 -18.49 8.75
C SER A 220 3.65 -17.97 9.93
N MET A 221 2.44 -17.46 9.68
CA MET A 221 1.54 -16.94 10.71
C MET A 221 0.73 -18.04 11.41
N ARG A 222 0.71 -19.25 10.83
CA ARG A 222 -0.04 -20.43 11.32
C ARG A 222 -1.54 -20.17 11.51
N ARG A 223 -2.15 -19.41 10.60
CA ARG A 223 -3.58 -19.10 10.62
C ARG A 223 -4.12 -18.79 9.22
N TRP A 224 -5.44 -18.74 9.11
CA TRP A 224 -6.11 -18.19 7.94
C TRP A 224 -6.02 -16.65 7.95
N VAL A 225 -5.82 -16.10 6.77
CA VAL A 225 -5.65 -14.67 6.51
C VAL A 225 -6.70 -14.25 5.49
N HIS A 226 -7.40 -13.17 5.81
CA HIS A 226 -8.42 -12.56 4.96
C HIS A 226 -7.82 -11.97 3.67
N LEU A 227 -8.44 -12.22 2.51
CA LEU A 227 -8.13 -11.61 1.22
C LEU A 227 -9.42 -11.19 0.49
N ASP A 228 -9.63 -9.89 0.31
CA ASP A 228 -10.67 -9.37 -0.56
C ASP A 228 -10.07 -8.72 -1.80
N ALA A 229 -10.15 -9.41 -2.94
CA ALA A 229 -9.62 -8.94 -4.22
C ALA A 229 -10.36 -7.71 -4.76
N CYS A 230 -11.65 -7.55 -4.47
CA CYS A 230 -12.42 -6.40 -4.92
C CYS A 230 -11.89 -5.11 -4.28
N GLU A 231 -11.58 -5.22 -2.99
CA GLU A 231 -11.10 -4.10 -2.19
C GLU A 231 -9.57 -3.99 -2.22
N GLY A 232 -8.84 -5.02 -2.63
CA GLY A 232 -7.39 -5.07 -2.51
C GLY A 232 -6.94 -5.18 -1.06
N SER A 233 -7.80 -5.74 -0.20
CA SER A 233 -7.60 -5.79 1.26
C SER A 233 -6.94 -7.10 1.69
N TYR A 234 -5.84 -6.98 2.42
CA TYR A 234 -5.08 -8.08 3.00
C TYR A 234 -5.17 -8.02 4.53
N ASP A 235 -5.63 -9.10 5.16
CA ASP A 235 -5.63 -9.30 6.62
C ASP A 235 -6.42 -8.26 7.44
N GLN A 236 -7.49 -7.70 6.86
CA GLN A 236 -8.38 -6.74 7.53
C GLN A 236 -9.80 -7.33 7.72
N SER A 237 -9.92 -8.36 8.55
CA SER A 237 -11.19 -9.07 8.73
C SER A 237 -12.36 -8.20 9.26
N LEU A 238 -12.08 -7.07 9.93
CA LEU A 238 -13.13 -6.16 10.41
C LEU A 238 -13.56 -5.12 9.37
N LEU A 239 -13.05 -5.20 8.13
CA LEU A 239 -13.37 -4.27 7.03
C LEU A 239 -14.89 -4.11 6.86
N TYR A 240 -15.63 -5.22 6.90
CA TYR A 240 -17.07 -5.21 6.63
C TYR A 240 -17.88 -4.64 7.80
N GLU A 241 -17.66 -5.12 9.03
CA GLU A 241 -18.43 -4.67 10.19
C GLU A 241 -18.07 -3.24 10.61
N THR A 242 -16.78 -2.93 10.69
CA THR A 242 -16.28 -1.66 11.21
C THR A 242 -16.08 -0.64 10.09
N GLY A 243 -15.51 -1.04 8.96
CA GLY A 243 -15.28 -0.13 7.82
C GLY A 243 -16.58 0.21 7.09
N TRP A 244 -17.35 -0.81 6.69
CA TRP A 244 -18.60 -0.60 5.94
C TRP A 244 -19.84 -0.43 6.83
N GLY A 245 -19.74 -0.67 8.14
CA GLY A 245 -20.90 -0.65 9.02
C GLY A 245 -21.87 -1.83 8.79
N LYS A 246 -21.42 -2.89 8.11
CA LYS A 246 -22.29 -4.00 7.70
C LYS A 246 -22.79 -4.80 8.90
N ALA A 247 -24.09 -5.08 8.92
CA ALA A 247 -24.71 -5.94 9.93
C ALA A 247 -24.49 -7.44 9.60
N VAL A 248 -23.28 -7.94 9.88
CA VAL A 248 -22.90 -9.34 9.60
C VAL A 248 -23.80 -10.33 10.36
N SER A 249 -24.13 -11.48 9.74
CA SER A 249 -24.94 -12.56 10.33
C SER A 249 -24.26 -13.93 10.25
N TYR A 250 -24.15 -14.50 9.05
CA TYR A 250 -23.46 -15.78 8.80
C TYR A 250 -22.33 -15.55 7.81
N VAL A 251 -21.11 -15.96 8.19
CA VAL A 251 -19.96 -16.01 7.30
C VAL A 251 -19.37 -17.41 7.36
N VAL A 252 -19.43 -18.11 6.24
CA VAL A 252 -18.94 -19.49 6.12
C VAL A 252 -17.83 -19.54 5.09
N ALA A 253 -16.78 -20.28 5.40
CA ALA A 253 -15.68 -20.55 4.49
C ALA A 253 -15.71 -22.01 4.03
N ALA A 254 -15.50 -22.25 2.74
CA ALA A 254 -15.55 -23.57 2.12
C ALA A 254 -14.36 -23.79 1.18
N GLY A 255 -13.78 -24.99 1.23
CA GLY A 255 -12.74 -25.41 0.29
C GLY A 255 -12.34 -26.86 0.49
N SER A 256 -11.30 -27.26 -0.22
CA SER A 256 -10.79 -28.64 -0.26
C SER A 256 -10.38 -29.19 1.11
N TRP A 257 -10.14 -28.31 2.07
CA TRP A 257 -9.78 -28.69 3.43
C TRP A 257 -10.95 -28.76 4.39
N GLY A 258 -12.16 -28.32 4.03
CA GLY A 258 -13.32 -28.36 4.91
C GLY A 258 -14.23 -27.14 4.77
N VAL A 259 -15.32 -27.16 5.54
CA VAL A 259 -16.30 -26.09 5.61
C VAL A 259 -16.44 -25.63 7.06
N THR A 260 -16.21 -24.34 7.31
CA THR A 260 -16.09 -23.79 8.67
C THR A 260 -16.90 -22.50 8.79
N ASP A 261 -17.62 -22.34 9.91
CA ASP A 261 -18.21 -21.06 10.30
C ASP A 261 -17.10 -20.14 10.82
N VAL A 262 -16.80 -19.10 10.04
CA VAL A 262 -15.75 -18.12 10.32
C VAL A 262 -16.32 -16.79 10.78
N THR A 263 -17.62 -16.70 11.07
CA THR A 263 -18.33 -15.46 11.42
C THR A 263 -17.61 -14.66 12.50
N LYS A 264 -17.09 -15.34 13.53
CA LYS A 264 -16.38 -14.72 14.66
C LYS A 264 -15.08 -14.00 14.29
N ARG A 265 -14.50 -14.28 13.12
CA ARG A 265 -13.33 -13.54 12.60
C ARG A 265 -13.73 -12.15 12.08
N TYR A 266 -14.96 -12.00 11.63
CA TYR A 266 -15.47 -10.83 10.90
C TYR A 266 -16.38 -9.93 11.75
N THR A 267 -16.39 -10.12 13.07
CA THR A 267 -17.20 -9.34 14.00
C THR A 267 -16.48 -9.14 15.32
N SER A 268 -16.55 -7.92 15.84
CA SER A 268 -16.22 -7.58 17.22
C SER A 268 -17.46 -7.61 18.13
N ARG A 269 -18.66 -7.66 17.54
CA ARG A 269 -19.96 -7.56 18.19
C ARG A 269 -20.73 -8.89 18.12
N TRP A 270 -20.09 -9.97 18.55
CA TRP A 270 -20.65 -11.33 18.48
C TRP A 270 -22.06 -11.46 19.11
N ARG A 271 -22.34 -10.75 20.20
CA ARG A 271 -23.67 -10.77 20.83
C ARG A 271 -24.76 -10.25 19.89
N GLU A 272 -24.49 -9.19 19.13
CA GLU A 272 -25.47 -8.65 18.17
C GLU A 272 -25.64 -9.59 16.97
N VAL A 273 -24.53 -10.18 16.50
CA VAL A 273 -24.55 -11.17 15.42
C VAL A 273 -25.44 -12.36 15.78
N LEU A 274 -25.34 -12.89 17.02
CA LEU A 274 -26.19 -13.99 17.48
C LEU A 274 -27.69 -13.69 17.37
N HIS A 275 -28.12 -12.45 17.64
CA HIS A 275 -29.53 -12.07 17.50
C HIS A 275 -30.00 -12.04 16.03
N ARG A 276 -29.08 -11.81 15.09
CA ARG A 276 -29.37 -11.82 13.64
C ARG A 276 -29.31 -13.22 13.02
N ARG A 277 -28.80 -14.21 13.73
CA ARG A 277 -28.62 -15.59 13.25
C ARG A 277 -29.89 -16.42 13.47
N THR A 278 -30.93 -16.10 12.71
CA THR A 278 -32.27 -16.71 12.82
C THR A 278 -32.66 -17.65 11.67
N LEU A 279 -31.81 -17.79 10.64
CA LEU A 279 -32.13 -18.59 9.43
C LEU A 279 -32.13 -20.10 9.68
N VAL A 280 -31.19 -20.59 10.50
CA VAL A 280 -31.05 -22.00 10.86
C VAL A 280 -30.60 -22.15 12.32
N PRO A 281 -30.93 -23.26 13.01
CA PRO A 281 -30.44 -23.51 14.36
C PRO A 281 -28.90 -23.68 14.40
N GLU A 282 -28.21 -23.04 15.36
CA GLU A 282 -26.75 -23.14 15.51
C GLU A 282 -26.23 -24.58 15.60
N ARG A 283 -26.96 -25.44 16.32
CA ARG A 283 -26.65 -26.88 16.45
C ARG A 283 -26.76 -27.65 15.14
N TRP A 284 -27.67 -27.23 14.25
CA TRP A 284 -27.83 -27.83 12.93
C TRP A 284 -26.66 -27.40 12.04
N LEU A 285 -26.35 -26.10 12.03
CA LEU A 285 -25.24 -25.56 11.25
C LEU A 285 -23.92 -26.23 11.64
N ALA A 286 -23.58 -26.26 12.92
CA ALA A 286 -22.34 -26.86 13.41
C ALA A 286 -22.20 -28.33 12.98
N ARG A 287 -23.28 -29.12 13.10
CA ARG A 287 -23.30 -30.53 12.68
C ARG A 287 -23.14 -30.67 11.17
N ARG A 288 -23.87 -29.88 10.39
CA ARG A 288 -23.84 -29.96 8.93
C ARG A 288 -22.47 -29.62 8.37
N LEU A 289 -21.81 -28.59 8.92
CA LEU A 289 -20.44 -28.23 8.55
C LEU A 289 -19.42 -29.34 8.88
N ASP A 290 -19.59 -30.00 10.04
CA ASP A 290 -18.75 -31.13 10.45
C ASP A 290 -18.96 -32.37 9.56
N GLU A 291 -20.22 -32.67 9.18
CA GLU A 291 -20.56 -33.73 8.22
C GLU A 291 -19.90 -33.48 6.86
N MET A 292 -20.07 -32.27 6.28
CA MET A 292 -19.45 -31.90 5.00
C MET A 292 -17.92 -32.01 5.07
N THR A 293 -17.32 -31.52 6.16
CA THR A 293 -15.87 -31.60 6.37
C THR A 293 -15.38 -33.03 6.53
N THR A 294 -16.14 -33.87 7.21
CA THR A 294 -15.82 -35.30 7.40
C THR A 294 -15.87 -36.04 6.06
N MET A 295 -16.90 -35.79 5.25
CA MET A 295 -17.03 -36.37 3.91
C MET A 295 -15.85 -35.97 3.00
N LEU A 296 -15.47 -34.69 2.97
CA LEU A 296 -14.34 -34.19 2.18
C LEU A 296 -12.99 -34.84 2.55
N ARG A 297 -12.85 -35.28 3.81
CA ARG A 297 -11.61 -35.80 4.36
C ARG A 297 -11.63 -37.32 4.52
N ALA A 298 -12.67 -38.00 4.05
CA ALA A 298 -12.86 -39.44 4.24
C ALA A 298 -11.68 -40.26 3.69
N GLU A 299 -11.14 -39.85 2.54
CA GLU A 299 -10.05 -40.55 1.84
C GLU A 299 -8.64 -40.04 2.19
N TRP A 300 -8.51 -39.12 3.14
CA TRP A 300 -7.19 -38.57 3.50
C TRP A 300 -6.36 -39.56 4.32
N ILE A 301 -5.07 -39.66 3.98
CA ILE A 301 -4.10 -40.38 4.81
C ILE A 301 -3.97 -39.76 6.22
N LEU A 302 -3.67 -40.61 7.21
CA LEU A 302 -3.62 -40.21 8.62
C LEU A 302 -2.70 -39.00 8.91
N PRO A 303 -1.48 -38.88 8.37
CA PRO A 303 -0.62 -37.73 8.63
C PRO A 303 -1.24 -36.39 8.19
N LYS A 304 -1.84 -36.36 6.99
CA LYS A 304 -2.54 -35.17 6.47
C LYS A 304 -3.75 -34.85 7.35
N ARG A 305 -4.52 -35.85 7.74
CA ARG A 305 -5.70 -35.68 8.61
C ARG A 305 -5.31 -35.12 9.98
N MET A 306 -4.27 -35.65 10.62
CA MET A 306 -3.77 -35.15 11.91
C MET A 306 -3.26 -33.71 11.83
N LEU A 307 -2.50 -33.37 10.79
CA LEU A 307 -2.02 -32.01 10.56
C LEU A 307 -3.19 -31.01 10.49
N TRP A 308 -4.22 -31.32 9.71
CA TRP A 308 -5.37 -30.45 9.52
C TRP A 308 -6.28 -30.38 10.74
N LEU A 309 -6.46 -31.46 11.49
CA LEU A 309 -7.15 -31.42 12.79
C LEU A 309 -6.46 -30.46 13.77
N GLY A 310 -5.12 -30.45 13.79
CA GLY A 310 -4.36 -29.48 14.59
C GLY A 310 -4.60 -28.03 14.15
N ARG A 311 -4.66 -27.77 12.84
CA ARG A 311 -4.98 -26.44 12.28
C ARG A 311 -6.40 -26.00 12.60
N ASP A 312 -7.38 -26.90 12.49
CA ASP A 312 -8.77 -26.61 12.85
C ASP A 312 -8.91 -26.28 14.34
N ALA A 313 -8.19 -27.00 15.21
CA ALA A 313 -8.16 -26.70 16.64
C ALA A 313 -7.56 -25.30 16.91
N ALA A 314 -6.48 -24.93 16.20
CA ALA A 314 -5.89 -23.60 16.27
C ALA A 314 -6.87 -22.50 15.81
N GLU A 315 -7.55 -22.70 14.68
CA GLU A 315 -8.58 -21.79 14.17
C GLU A 315 -9.75 -21.66 15.16
N ARG A 316 -10.25 -22.76 15.74
CA ARG A 316 -11.31 -22.71 16.76
C ARG A 316 -10.88 -21.86 17.96
N MET A 317 -9.64 -22.00 18.42
CA MET A 317 -9.10 -21.17 19.52
C MET A 317 -8.99 -19.69 19.11
N GLU A 318 -8.53 -19.39 17.89
CA GLU A 318 -8.48 -18.04 17.33
C GLU A 318 -9.89 -17.40 17.33
N LEU A 319 -10.86 -18.08 16.73
CA LEU A 319 -12.25 -17.60 16.62
C LEU A 319 -12.91 -17.39 18.00
N LEU A 320 -12.53 -18.18 19.01
CA LEU A 320 -13.01 -17.97 20.38
C LEU A 320 -12.34 -16.76 21.05
N ARG A 321 -11.06 -16.49 20.77
CA ARG A 321 -10.35 -15.31 21.28
C ARG A 321 -10.89 -14.02 20.69
N SER A 322 -11.29 -14.04 19.41
CA SER A 322 -11.94 -12.90 18.74
C SER A 322 -13.26 -12.46 19.38
N MET A 323 -13.85 -13.28 20.28
CA MET A 323 -15.04 -12.92 21.05
C MET A 323 -14.76 -12.11 22.32
N ARG A 324 -13.50 -12.00 22.75
CA ARG A 324 -13.17 -11.21 23.95
C ARG A 324 -13.15 -9.73 23.56
N PRO A 325 -13.88 -8.85 24.27
CA PRO A 325 -13.68 -7.43 24.12
C PRO A 325 -12.21 -7.16 24.40
N THR A 326 -11.47 -6.63 23.42
CA THR A 326 -10.12 -6.15 23.66
C THR A 326 -10.23 -4.97 24.60
N GLY A 327 -10.10 -5.21 25.90
CA GLY A 327 -9.91 -4.19 26.93
C GLY A 327 -8.53 -3.53 26.86
N GLN A 328 -7.88 -3.52 25.69
CA GLN A 328 -6.58 -2.91 25.45
C GLN A 328 -6.60 -2.29 24.06
N GLY A 329 -6.50 -0.95 24.03
CA GLY A 329 -6.43 -0.14 22.83
C GLY A 329 -5.13 -0.36 22.06
N GLY A 330 -5.08 -1.40 21.23
CA GLY A 330 -4.24 -1.39 20.05
C GLY A 330 -4.98 -0.62 18.96
N SER A 331 -4.42 0.50 18.49
CA SER A 331 -5.09 1.32 17.50
C SER A 331 -5.24 0.52 16.19
N GLN A 332 -6.46 0.08 15.89
CA GLN A 332 -6.80 -0.42 14.56
C GLN A 332 -6.89 0.81 13.67
N GLN A 333 -6.23 0.75 12.50
CA GLN A 333 -6.36 1.81 11.49
C GLN A 333 -7.86 2.04 11.21
N PRO A 334 -8.30 3.29 10.96
CA PRO A 334 -9.65 3.51 10.47
C PRO A 334 -9.81 2.71 9.18
N LEU A 335 -10.71 1.72 9.22
CA LEU A 335 -10.97 0.86 8.08
C LEU A 335 -11.86 1.63 7.10
N PRO A 336 -11.54 1.62 5.80
CA PRO A 336 -12.29 2.42 4.84
C PRO A 336 -13.71 1.88 4.65
N GLY A 337 -14.61 2.78 4.26
CA GLY A 337 -15.88 2.39 3.63
C GLY A 337 -15.64 1.63 2.32
N ARG A 338 -16.70 1.07 1.76
CA ARG A 338 -16.63 0.27 0.53
C ARG A 338 -16.11 1.10 -0.64
N GLN A 339 -15.13 0.57 -1.36
CA GLN A 339 -14.53 1.25 -2.51
C GLN A 339 -15.22 0.87 -3.83
N THR A 340 -15.76 -0.35 -3.92
CA THR A 340 -16.42 -0.85 -5.13
C THR A 340 -17.92 -0.55 -5.18
N GLY A 341 -18.48 -0.51 -6.38
CA GLY A 341 -19.89 -0.22 -6.63
C GLY A 341 -20.20 1.28 -6.77
N SER A 342 -21.31 1.57 -7.45
CA SER A 342 -21.80 2.95 -7.58
C SER A 342 -21.96 3.66 -6.24
N LEU A 343 -21.71 4.98 -6.21
CA LEU A 343 -21.82 5.79 -4.99
C LEU A 343 -23.24 5.73 -4.40
N GLU A 344 -24.27 5.80 -5.26
CA GLU A 344 -25.67 5.69 -4.86
C GLU A 344 -25.95 4.36 -4.14
N TRP A 345 -25.49 3.24 -4.71
CA TRP A 345 -25.67 1.92 -4.11
C TRP A 345 -24.98 1.79 -2.75
N ARG A 346 -23.76 2.36 -2.61
CA ARG A 346 -23.04 2.39 -1.33
C ARG A 346 -23.75 3.24 -0.28
N GLN A 347 -24.26 4.41 -0.67
CA GLN A 347 -25.02 5.30 0.20
C GLN A 347 -26.33 4.66 0.68
N GLN A 348 -27.09 4.03 -0.21
CA GLN A 348 -28.32 3.33 0.13
C GLN A 348 -28.12 2.23 1.19
N ARG A 349 -26.94 1.61 1.19
CA ARG A 349 -26.57 0.55 2.14
C ARG A 349 -25.85 1.05 3.39
N GLY A 350 -25.55 2.35 3.47
CA GLY A 350 -24.76 2.92 4.57
C GLY A 350 -23.30 2.48 4.55
N GLU A 351 -22.80 1.94 3.44
CA GLU A 351 -21.46 1.33 3.33
C GLU A 351 -20.38 2.34 2.94
N ILE A 352 -20.67 3.65 2.99
CA ILE A 352 -19.72 4.73 2.73
C ILE A 352 -18.71 4.94 3.88
N GLY A 353 -18.87 4.20 4.99
CA GLY A 353 -18.19 4.47 6.26
C GLY A 353 -18.95 5.50 7.09
N SER A 354 -18.58 5.70 8.35
CA SER A 354 -19.25 6.65 9.25
C SER A 354 -19.16 8.09 8.72
N SER A 355 -20.17 8.53 7.98
CA SER A 355 -20.29 9.91 7.48
C SER A 355 -20.85 10.80 8.58
N GLY A 356 -19.92 11.37 9.36
CA GLY A 356 -20.17 12.45 10.30
C GLY A 356 -19.41 13.73 9.94
N SER A 357 -19.24 14.08 8.66
CA SER A 357 -18.91 15.47 8.27
C SER A 357 -19.17 15.75 6.78
N ARG A 358 -19.60 16.99 6.54
CA ARG A 358 -19.84 17.68 5.25
C ARG A 358 -18.63 17.60 4.30
N PRO A 359 -18.76 18.00 3.02
CA PRO A 359 -17.62 18.07 2.11
C PRO A 359 -16.45 18.82 2.75
N ALA A 360 -15.36 18.06 2.96
CA ALA A 360 -14.01 18.51 3.28
C ALA A 360 -13.89 19.68 4.29
N GLU A 361 -14.11 19.40 5.56
CA GLU A 361 -13.30 20.00 6.62
C GLU A 361 -12.67 18.86 7.44
N ALA A 362 -11.33 18.82 7.42
CA ALA A 362 -10.51 17.80 8.05
C ALA A 362 -10.59 17.90 9.58
N THR A 363 -11.56 17.22 10.20
CA THR A 363 -11.58 17.05 11.66
C THR A 363 -10.82 15.81 12.06
N SER A 364 -9.58 16.05 12.53
CA SER A 364 -8.85 15.35 13.59
C SER A 364 -9.33 13.93 13.94
N GLU A 365 -8.83 12.92 13.22
CA GLU A 365 -8.77 11.54 13.70
C GLU A 365 -7.31 11.17 14.04
N ARG A 366 -7.14 10.52 15.19
CA ARG A 366 -5.86 10.15 15.81
C ARG A 366 -5.07 9.17 14.92
N PRO A 367 -3.73 9.30 14.79
CA PRO A 367 -2.96 8.54 13.80
C PRO A 367 -2.76 7.04 14.13
N PRO A 368 -2.67 6.16 13.11
CA PRO A 368 -2.67 4.70 13.25
C PRO A 368 -1.33 4.08 13.68
N THR A 369 -1.26 3.34 14.79
CA THR A 369 -0.08 2.54 15.23
C THR A 369 -0.04 1.17 14.54
N GLY A 370 0.09 1.14 13.22
CA GLY A 370 0.37 -0.09 12.46
C GLY A 370 1.85 -0.51 12.56
N PRO A 371 2.20 -1.77 12.24
CA PRO A 371 3.60 -2.14 12.04
C PRO A 371 4.19 -1.35 10.88
N ALA A 372 5.49 -1.02 10.98
CA ALA A 372 6.21 -0.30 9.93
C ALA A 372 6.11 -1.01 8.56
N THR A 373 6.31 -0.26 7.48
CA THR A 373 6.40 -0.84 6.14
C THR A 373 7.57 -1.82 6.08
N ALA A 374 7.45 -2.82 5.20
CA ALA A 374 8.59 -3.69 4.90
C ALA A 374 9.72 -2.87 4.26
N TYR A 375 10.96 -3.36 4.39
CA TYR A 375 12.07 -2.79 3.66
C TYR A 375 11.91 -3.00 2.15
N ARG A 376 12.32 -1.98 1.40
CA ARG A 376 12.38 -1.93 -0.06
C ARG A 376 13.71 -1.30 -0.46
N LEU A 377 14.24 -1.64 -1.63
CA LEU A 377 15.37 -0.87 -2.16
C LEU A 377 14.93 0.59 -2.32
N ALA A 378 15.78 1.52 -1.87
CA ALA A 378 15.55 2.92 -2.15
C ALA A 378 15.66 3.16 -3.66
N GLY A 379 14.89 4.13 -4.18
CA GLY A 379 14.90 4.49 -5.61
C GLY A 379 16.16 5.26 -6.04
N ASP A 380 17.30 4.97 -5.41
CA ASP A 380 18.55 5.70 -5.55
C ASP A 380 19.71 4.87 -6.11
N GLY A 381 19.42 3.70 -6.68
CA GLY A 381 20.43 2.85 -7.28
C GLY A 381 21.18 3.54 -8.43
N PRO A 382 22.43 3.14 -8.74
CA PRO A 382 23.19 3.70 -9.87
C PRO A 382 22.52 3.54 -11.24
N SER A 383 21.61 2.57 -11.38
CA SER A 383 20.79 2.38 -12.58
C SER A 383 19.56 3.30 -12.62
N ASP A 384 19.15 3.83 -11.47
CA ASP A 384 17.91 4.57 -11.29
C ASP A 384 18.14 6.08 -11.36
N LEU A 385 19.33 6.54 -10.97
CA LEU A 385 19.71 7.95 -10.95
C LEU A 385 20.86 8.28 -11.91
N PRO A 386 20.83 9.44 -12.57
CA PRO A 386 21.96 9.97 -13.34
C PRO A 386 23.25 10.11 -12.52
N ALA A 387 24.41 9.99 -13.17
CA ALA A 387 25.73 9.98 -12.53
C ALA A 387 26.05 11.27 -11.74
N GLU A 388 25.41 12.39 -12.08
CA GLU A 388 25.54 13.68 -11.41
C GLU A 388 25.15 13.59 -9.92
N PHE A 389 24.21 12.71 -9.54
CA PHE A 389 23.82 12.50 -8.14
C PHE A 389 24.98 11.93 -7.31
N SER A 390 25.66 10.92 -7.83
CA SER A 390 26.84 10.35 -7.19
C SER A 390 28.03 11.32 -7.20
N ALA A 391 28.23 12.07 -8.29
CA ALA A 391 29.27 13.10 -8.37
C ALA A 391 29.08 14.22 -7.34
N ALA A 392 27.83 14.54 -6.99
CA ALA A 392 27.49 15.44 -5.89
C ALA A 392 27.67 14.79 -4.50
N GLY A 393 28.09 13.53 -4.39
CA GLY A 393 28.31 12.86 -3.11
C GLY A 393 27.02 12.45 -2.40
N ARG A 394 25.90 12.30 -3.13
CA ARG A 394 24.66 11.75 -2.58
C ARG A 394 24.88 10.27 -2.23
N LEU A 395 24.48 9.88 -1.03
CA LEU A 395 24.46 8.48 -0.63
C LEU A 395 23.40 7.73 -1.43
N SER A 396 23.68 6.46 -1.74
CA SER A 396 22.85 5.62 -2.62
C SER A 396 22.99 4.14 -2.30
N GLY A 397 22.09 3.30 -2.81
CA GLY A 397 22.21 1.85 -2.76
C GLY A 397 21.68 1.23 -1.46
N GLY A 398 20.91 2.00 -0.68
CA GLY A 398 20.32 1.56 0.57
C GLY A 398 18.95 0.93 0.40
N ALA A 399 18.40 0.48 1.53
CA ALA A 399 17.01 0.09 1.65
C ALA A 399 16.27 1.09 2.53
N CYS A 400 15.01 1.36 2.21
CA CYS A 400 14.17 2.26 2.97
C CYS A 400 12.93 1.56 3.52
N ARG A 401 12.41 2.09 4.62
CA ARG A 401 11.08 1.80 5.16
C ARG A 401 10.56 3.02 5.91
N ALA A 402 9.27 3.07 6.17
CA ALA A 402 8.65 4.13 6.96
C ALA A 402 7.70 3.55 8.00
N ARG A 403 7.25 4.41 8.91
CA ARG A 403 6.12 4.10 9.80
C ARG A 403 4.89 3.62 9.02
N GLY A 404 4.58 4.31 7.92
CA GLY A 404 3.46 4.04 7.03
C GLY A 404 3.63 4.76 5.71
N HIS A 405 2.73 4.50 4.76
CA HIS A 405 2.62 5.27 3.52
C HIS A 405 1.20 5.21 2.97
N ASN A 406 0.88 6.06 2.00
CA ASN A 406 -0.42 6.07 1.32
C ASN A 406 -0.38 5.25 0.02
N GLU A 407 -1.12 4.14 0.01
CA GLU A 407 -1.34 3.27 -1.15
C GLU A 407 -0.05 2.84 -1.87
N THR A 408 -0.11 2.57 -3.18
CA THR A 408 1.02 2.09 -3.99
C THR A 408 1.78 3.21 -4.71
N ALA A 409 1.26 4.45 -4.68
CA ALA A 409 1.83 5.58 -5.40
C ALA A 409 2.69 6.47 -4.49
N GLU A 410 2.21 6.80 -3.29
CA GLU A 410 2.85 7.76 -2.37
C GLU A 410 3.68 7.04 -1.30
N VAL A 411 4.55 6.16 -1.78
CA VAL A 411 5.36 5.21 -1.00
C VAL A 411 6.72 5.77 -0.60
N VAL A 412 7.39 5.12 0.36
CA VAL A 412 8.65 5.62 0.97
C VAL A 412 9.80 5.72 -0.03
N GLU A 413 9.81 4.86 -1.04
CA GLU A 413 10.82 4.82 -2.10
C GLU A 413 10.89 6.14 -2.87
N ARG A 414 9.77 6.89 -2.94
CA ARG A 414 9.69 8.20 -3.61
C ARG A 414 10.58 9.25 -2.98
N LEU A 415 10.92 9.11 -1.69
CA LEU A 415 11.86 10.02 -1.04
C LEU A 415 13.27 9.97 -1.63
N PHE A 416 13.60 8.87 -2.30
CA PHE A 416 14.96 8.59 -2.76
C PHE A 416 15.11 8.65 -4.29
N ASP A 417 14.00 8.76 -5.04
CA ASP A 417 14.01 8.79 -6.51
C ASP A 417 14.53 10.12 -7.13
N GLY A 418 14.85 11.10 -6.28
CA GLY A 418 15.36 12.42 -6.70
C GLY A 418 14.35 13.27 -7.46
N CYS A 419 13.09 12.83 -7.58
CA CYS A 419 12.05 13.49 -8.35
C CYS A 419 11.21 14.39 -7.46
N THR A 420 11.11 15.67 -7.86
CA THR A 420 10.37 16.67 -7.08
C THR A 420 8.85 16.54 -7.18
N THR A 421 8.33 15.78 -8.14
CA THR A 421 6.90 15.63 -8.39
C THR A 421 6.30 14.33 -7.84
N THR A 422 7.14 13.40 -7.39
CA THR A 422 6.71 12.25 -6.59
C THR A 422 6.79 12.63 -5.11
N LYS A 423 6.10 11.87 -4.24
CA LYS A 423 6.16 12.10 -2.79
C LYS A 423 5.87 10.84 -2.02
N TRP A 424 6.33 10.83 -0.78
CA TRP A 424 5.84 9.96 0.28
C TRP A 424 4.81 10.72 1.12
N LEU A 425 3.76 10.02 1.55
CA LEU A 425 2.73 10.55 2.44
C LEU A 425 2.37 9.53 3.51
N ASP A 426 2.32 9.93 4.78
CA ASP A 426 1.91 9.07 5.89
C ASP A 426 0.87 9.77 6.78
N PHE A 427 -0.30 9.13 6.94
CA PHE A 427 -1.35 9.57 7.86
C PHE A 427 -0.94 9.48 9.34
N GLY A 428 0.18 8.83 9.65
CA GLY A 428 0.80 8.84 10.98
C GLY A 428 1.12 10.22 11.55
N GLY A 429 1.44 11.17 10.67
CA GLY A 429 1.74 12.55 11.03
C GLY A 429 0.51 13.44 11.27
N ALA A 430 -0.70 12.87 11.26
CA ALA A 430 -1.94 13.63 11.41
C ALA A 430 -2.14 14.18 12.83
N GLY A 431 -2.65 15.40 12.92
CA GLY A 431 -3.15 15.99 14.15
C GLY A 431 -2.07 16.45 15.15
N VAL A 432 -2.53 17.06 16.24
CA VAL A 432 -1.67 17.48 17.36
C VAL A 432 -1.06 16.25 18.03
N GLY A 433 0.27 16.20 18.10
CA GLY A 433 1.02 15.03 18.59
C GLY A 433 1.20 13.91 17.56
N GLY A 434 0.77 14.15 16.30
CA GLY A 434 1.06 13.25 15.18
C GLY A 434 2.55 13.13 14.94
N SER A 435 3.02 11.92 14.64
CA SER A 435 4.43 11.65 14.42
C SER A 435 4.63 10.56 13.38
N SER A 436 5.72 10.69 12.62
CA SER A 436 6.12 9.69 11.64
C SER A 436 7.63 9.53 11.64
N TRP A 437 8.11 8.55 10.90
CA TRP A 437 9.53 8.37 10.69
C TRP A 437 9.80 7.62 9.39
N VAL A 438 10.96 7.91 8.83
CA VAL A 438 11.53 7.22 7.67
C VAL A 438 12.89 6.69 8.08
N GLU A 439 13.18 5.44 7.73
CA GLU A 439 14.46 4.80 7.98
C GLU A 439 15.11 4.41 6.64
N TYR A 440 16.39 4.71 6.53
CA TYR A 440 17.27 4.32 5.44
C TYR A 440 18.40 3.46 6.01
N ARG A 441 18.69 2.33 5.38
CA ARG A 441 19.64 1.33 5.88
C ARG A 441 20.58 0.87 4.78
N MET A 442 21.87 0.89 5.06
CA MET A 442 22.89 0.34 4.19
C MET A 442 22.94 -1.19 4.33
N PRO A 443 22.90 -1.93 3.21
CA PRO A 443 23.17 -3.36 3.20
C PRO A 443 24.51 -3.72 3.85
N THR A 444 24.57 -4.88 4.49
CA THR A 444 25.75 -5.42 5.19
C THR A 444 26.87 -5.82 4.23
N ASP A 445 26.54 -6.07 2.96
CA ASP A 445 27.50 -6.30 1.88
C ASP A 445 28.06 -5.00 1.28
N GLN A 446 27.65 -3.84 1.80
CA GLN A 446 28.20 -2.52 1.45
C GLN A 446 28.95 -1.91 2.65
N GLN A 447 29.81 -0.93 2.36
CA GLN A 447 30.51 -0.19 3.41
C GLN A 447 29.53 0.68 4.22
N ALA A 448 29.81 0.81 5.51
CA ALA A 448 29.13 1.81 6.34
C ALA A 448 29.42 3.21 5.80
N VAL A 449 28.44 4.11 5.96
CA VAL A 449 28.48 5.46 5.37
C VAL A 449 28.67 6.51 6.46
N ILE A 450 29.29 7.63 6.09
CA ILE A 450 29.34 8.83 6.92
C ILE A 450 28.30 9.80 6.36
N VAL A 451 27.50 10.42 7.22
CA VAL A 451 26.57 11.48 6.85
C VAL A 451 27.17 12.82 7.26
N SER A 452 27.28 13.77 6.35
CA SER A 452 27.74 15.14 6.64
C SER A 452 26.64 16.18 6.46
N ASP A 453 25.71 15.94 5.54
CA ASP A 453 24.67 16.87 5.17
C ASP A 453 23.42 16.12 4.73
N TYR A 454 22.27 16.77 4.83
CA TYR A 454 21.02 16.25 4.28
C TYR A 454 20.15 17.37 3.70
N GLU A 455 19.23 16.99 2.82
CA GLU A 455 18.24 17.89 2.25
C GLU A 455 16.85 17.30 2.36
N LEU A 456 15.88 18.19 2.55
CA LEU A 456 14.46 17.89 2.48
C LEU A 456 13.84 18.70 1.35
N VAL A 457 13.02 18.06 0.53
CA VAL A 457 12.27 18.72 -0.55
C VAL A 457 10.78 18.66 -0.25
N SER A 458 10.16 19.83 -0.17
CA SER A 458 8.73 19.96 0.08
C SER A 458 7.92 19.33 -1.08
N ALA A 459 6.81 18.64 -0.80
CA ALA A 459 5.93 18.04 -1.80
C ALA A 459 5.17 19.06 -2.69
N ASN A 460 4.12 18.62 -3.38
CA ASN A 460 3.27 19.44 -4.28
C ASN A 460 1.93 19.89 -3.66
N ASP A 461 1.54 19.25 -2.56
CA ASP A 461 0.21 19.28 -1.94
C ASP A 461 0.05 20.47 -0.95
N CYS A 462 -0.26 20.27 0.34
CA CYS A 462 -0.50 21.38 1.30
C CYS A 462 0.70 21.67 2.23
N PRO A 463 1.08 22.94 2.48
CA PRO A 463 2.23 23.28 3.31
C PRO A 463 2.06 22.90 4.79
N GLU A 464 0.84 22.91 5.33
CA GLU A 464 0.52 22.47 6.71
C GLU A 464 1.01 21.07 7.05
N ARG A 465 1.15 20.19 6.05
CA ARG A 465 1.60 18.79 6.18
C ARG A 465 3.12 18.62 6.09
N ASP A 466 3.85 19.67 5.77
CA ASP A 466 5.29 19.59 5.63
C ASP A 466 5.95 19.36 7.00
N PRO A 467 7.07 18.61 7.10
CA PRO A 467 7.81 18.47 8.35
C PRO A 467 8.27 19.82 8.88
N ALA A 468 8.03 20.08 10.16
CA ALA A 468 8.47 21.31 10.84
C ALA A 468 9.40 21.04 12.02
N GLU A 469 9.29 19.85 12.61
CA GLU A 469 10.16 19.39 13.68
C GLU A 469 10.57 17.94 13.43
N TRP A 470 11.86 17.66 13.57
CA TRP A 470 12.40 16.33 13.41
C TRP A 470 13.75 16.15 14.11
N ARG A 471 14.13 14.88 14.28
CA ARG A 471 15.49 14.46 14.60
C ARG A 471 16.06 13.64 13.45
N LEU A 472 17.33 13.88 13.11
CA LEU A 472 18.12 12.95 12.31
C LEU A 472 18.92 12.08 13.26
N GLU A 473 18.72 10.78 13.20
CA GLU A 473 19.30 9.81 14.13
C GLU A 473 20.00 8.70 13.36
N VAL A 474 21.06 8.12 13.94
CA VAL A 474 21.78 7.00 13.33
C VAL A 474 22.09 5.89 14.32
N VAL A 475 22.25 4.67 13.80
CA VAL A 475 22.92 3.58 14.50
C VAL A 475 24.29 3.43 13.88
N THR A 476 25.34 3.58 14.69
CA THR A 476 26.73 3.51 14.24
C THR A 476 27.08 2.09 13.77
N GLU A 477 28.14 1.97 12.98
CA GLU A 477 28.66 0.66 12.58
C GLU A 477 29.06 -0.19 13.79
N GLN A 478 29.66 0.46 14.78
CA GLN A 478 30.04 -0.19 16.03
C GLN A 478 28.81 -0.74 16.75
N ASP A 479 27.78 0.08 16.98
CA ASP A 479 26.55 -0.37 17.63
C ASP A 479 25.84 -1.47 16.83
N PHE A 480 25.85 -1.36 15.51
CA PHE A 480 25.28 -2.36 14.63
C PHE A 480 25.97 -3.72 14.76
N THR A 481 27.31 -3.73 14.70
CA THR A 481 28.13 -4.95 14.79
C THR A 481 28.11 -5.56 16.19
N GLU A 482 27.97 -4.74 17.24
CA GLU A 482 27.79 -5.19 18.63
C GLU A 482 26.34 -5.64 18.93
N GLY A 483 25.42 -5.58 17.96
CA GLY A 483 24.02 -5.98 18.10
C GLY A 483 23.14 -4.99 18.86
N ARG A 484 23.64 -3.79 19.17
CA ARG A 484 22.90 -2.67 19.78
C ARG A 484 22.07 -1.91 18.75
N LEU A 485 21.16 -2.62 18.10
CA LEU A 485 20.43 -2.10 16.95
C LEU A 485 19.52 -0.91 17.29
N ASP A 486 19.08 -0.75 18.53
CA ASP A 486 18.23 0.39 18.94
C ASP A 486 19.02 1.51 19.64
N ALA A 487 20.35 1.49 19.60
CA ALA A 487 21.21 2.56 20.10
C ALA A 487 21.25 3.75 19.13
N TRP A 488 20.13 4.48 19.04
CA TRP A 488 20.00 5.67 18.19
C TRP A 488 20.80 6.84 18.77
N THR A 489 21.72 7.37 17.97
CA THR A 489 22.48 8.59 18.25
C THR A 489 21.91 9.73 17.41
N THR A 490 21.47 10.82 18.05
CA THR A 490 20.98 12.01 17.34
C THR A 490 22.14 12.80 16.75
N LEU A 491 22.10 13.03 15.42
CA LEU A 491 23.06 13.86 14.68
C LEU A 491 22.59 15.31 14.54
N ASP A 492 21.28 15.51 14.37
CA ASP A 492 20.67 16.83 14.22
C ASP A 492 19.27 16.86 14.80
N GLN A 493 18.84 18.02 15.25
CA GLN A 493 17.49 18.28 15.73
C GLN A 493 17.04 19.65 15.26
N ARG A 494 15.91 19.68 14.57
CA ARG A 494 15.32 20.91 14.03
C ARG A 494 13.92 21.09 14.57
N ALA A 495 13.57 22.35 14.82
CA ALA A 495 12.22 22.74 15.20
C ALA A 495 11.85 24.08 14.56
N GLY A 496 10.55 24.31 14.35
CA GLY A 496 10.05 25.56 13.79
C GLY A 496 10.39 25.80 12.31
N VAL A 497 10.88 24.79 11.58
CA VAL A 497 11.26 24.98 10.16
C VAL A 497 10.01 25.17 9.30
N ARG A 498 10.11 26.04 8.28
CA ARG A 498 9.04 26.28 7.30
C ARG A 498 9.60 26.29 5.89
N PHE A 499 8.94 25.57 4.99
CA PHE A 499 9.23 25.64 3.56
C PHE A 499 8.59 26.90 2.98
N PRO A 500 9.34 27.73 2.23
CA PRO A 500 8.83 29.00 1.72
C PRO A 500 7.85 28.83 0.55
N ASP A 501 7.97 27.74 -0.21
CA ASP A 501 7.11 27.40 -1.35
C ASP A 501 7.17 25.89 -1.63
N ARG A 502 6.37 25.39 -2.57
CA ARG A 502 6.34 23.99 -3.01
C ARG A 502 7.54 23.62 -3.86
N HIS A 503 7.86 22.33 -3.87
CA HIS A 503 9.08 21.79 -4.49
C HIS A 503 10.38 22.50 -4.06
N THR A 504 10.40 23.12 -2.88
CA THR A 504 11.56 23.83 -2.37
C THR A 504 12.50 22.89 -1.64
N VAL A 505 13.80 23.07 -1.88
CA VAL A 505 14.90 22.34 -1.23
C VAL A 505 15.41 23.15 -0.04
N LEU A 506 15.40 22.54 1.14
CA LEU A 506 16.11 23.05 2.31
C LEU A 506 17.30 22.13 2.61
N GLY A 507 18.48 22.72 2.77
CA GLY A 507 19.72 22.01 3.05
C GLY A 507 20.15 22.22 4.50
N PHE A 508 20.64 21.15 5.12
CA PHE A 508 21.06 21.15 6.52
C PHE A 508 22.45 20.51 6.62
N ARG A 509 23.42 21.32 7.06
CA ARG A 509 24.78 20.86 7.37
C ARG A 509 24.85 20.41 8.83
N LEU A 510 25.46 19.25 9.06
CA LEU A 510 25.75 18.78 10.41
C LEU A 510 26.93 19.55 11.00
N SER A 511 26.90 19.82 12.31
CA SER A 511 28.00 20.46 13.02
C SER A 511 29.29 19.63 12.93
N MET A 512 29.15 18.31 12.97
CA MET A 512 30.20 17.32 12.75
C MET A 512 29.66 16.20 11.86
N PRO A 513 30.45 15.65 10.93
CA PRO A 513 30.09 14.42 10.23
C PRO A 513 29.82 13.29 11.22
N SER A 514 28.92 12.37 10.86
CA SER A 514 28.62 11.21 11.69
C SER A 514 29.84 10.27 11.81
N PRO A 515 29.92 9.45 12.87
CA PRO A 515 30.67 8.19 12.77
C PRO A 515 30.15 7.35 11.60
N PRO A 516 30.93 6.40 11.04
CA PRO A 516 30.42 5.42 10.11
C PRO A 516 29.17 4.76 10.68
N CYS A 517 28.09 4.73 9.90
CA CYS A 517 26.78 4.29 10.32
C CYS A 517 26.11 3.43 9.24
N ARG A 518 25.16 2.59 9.66
CA ARG A 518 24.40 1.71 8.76
C ARG A 518 22.92 2.01 8.72
N ARG A 519 22.37 2.59 9.78
CA ARG A 519 20.95 2.93 9.87
C ARG A 519 20.84 4.41 10.12
N MET A 520 20.01 5.07 9.33
CA MET A 520 19.71 6.49 9.44
C MET A 520 18.19 6.63 9.53
N ARG A 521 17.72 7.49 10.41
CA ARG A 521 16.28 7.73 10.62
C ARG A 521 15.99 9.22 10.68
N LEU A 522 15.01 9.62 9.90
CA LEU A 522 14.35 10.92 10.01
C LEU A 522 13.10 10.73 10.88
N SER A 523 13.17 11.12 12.15
CA SER A 523 12.08 11.04 13.12
C SER A 523 11.31 12.36 13.12
N ILE A 524 10.16 12.42 12.45
CA ILE A 524 9.34 13.63 12.32
C ILE A 524 8.37 13.71 13.50
N THR A 525 8.52 14.74 14.31
CA THR A 525 7.77 14.90 15.57
C THR A 525 6.65 15.92 15.47
N ALA A 526 6.65 16.80 14.46
CA ALA A 526 5.54 17.69 14.16
C ALA A 526 5.55 18.17 12.70
N THR A 527 4.36 18.43 12.17
CA THR A 527 4.12 19.09 10.89
C THR A 527 4.01 20.61 11.05
N ALA A 528 4.03 21.37 9.94
CA ALA A 528 4.01 22.83 9.96
C ALA A 528 2.76 23.43 10.60
N ASN A 529 1.61 22.75 10.50
CA ASN A 529 0.41 23.08 11.26
C ASN A 529 -0.30 21.80 11.73
N PRO A 530 0.03 21.27 12.92
CA PRO A 530 -0.55 20.03 13.42
C PRO A 530 -2.07 20.06 13.60
N SER A 531 -2.66 21.25 13.78
CA SER A 531 -4.11 21.38 13.92
C SER A 531 -4.87 21.20 12.60
N ALA A 532 -4.22 21.49 11.46
CA ALA A 532 -4.80 21.37 10.12
C ALA A 532 -4.26 20.15 9.34
N ALA A 533 -3.09 19.65 9.70
CA ALA A 533 -2.44 18.54 9.01
C ALA A 533 -3.19 17.22 9.27
N ASN A 534 -3.69 16.60 8.20
CA ASN A 534 -4.25 15.25 8.23
C ASN A 534 -3.21 14.16 7.89
N SER A 535 -1.97 14.53 7.57
CA SER A 535 -0.86 13.63 7.28
C SER A 535 0.46 14.38 7.32
N VAL A 536 1.58 13.66 7.19
CA VAL A 536 2.88 14.23 6.81
C VAL A 536 3.21 13.87 5.36
N GLN A 537 3.95 14.73 4.65
CA GLN A 537 4.39 14.47 3.28
C GLN A 537 5.78 15.04 3.00
N LEU A 538 6.50 14.43 2.06
CA LEU A 538 7.79 14.94 1.60
C LEU A 538 8.10 14.40 0.19
N ALA A 539 8.68 15.22 -0.69
CA ALA A 539 9.08 14.79 -2.03
C ALA A 539 10.39 14.01 -2.00
N CYS A 540 11.43 14.57 -1.38
CA CYS A 540 12.74 13.94 -1.30
C CYS A 540 13.36 14.07 0.09
N TRP A 541 14.10 13.04 0.49
CA TRP A 541 15.06 13.08 1.58
C TRP A 541 16.42 12.61 1.05
N ASN A 542 17.34 13.56 0.87
CA ASN A 542 18.66 13.28 0.31
C ASN A 542 19.69 13.29 1.45
N LEU A 543 20.50 12.25 1.53
CA LEU A 543 21.62 12.15 2.44
C LEU A 543 22.93 12.27 1.66
N TYR A 544 23.91 12.98 2.23
CA TYR A 544 25.20 13.21 1.59
C TYR A 544 26.33 12.77 2.49
N GLY A 545 27.34 12.17 1.85
CA GLY A 545 28.60 11.86 2.49
C GLY A 545 29.51 13.08 2.60
N PRO A 546 30.55 12.99 3.44
CA PRO A 546 31.58 14.01 3.50
C PRO A 546 32.17 14.17 2.10
N GLY A 547 32.21 15.41 1.60
CA GLY A 547 33.06 15.72 0.46
C GLY A 547 34.52 15.31 0.77
N PRO A 548 35.37 15.08 -0.24
CA PRO A 548 36.72 14.56 -0.04
C PRO A 548 37.63 15.29 0.96
N ASP A 549 37.24 16.44 1.51
CA ASP A 549 38.07 17.29 2.38
C ASP A 549 37.45 17.63 3.75
N SER A 550 36.43 16.91 4.25
CA SER A 550 35.87 17.22 5.58
C SER A 550 36.81 16.93 6.76
N GLY A 551 38.03 16.44 6.50
CA GLY A 551 39.06 16.13 7.49
C GLY A 551 40.16 17.19 7.65
N SER A 552 40.11 18.31 6.91
CA SER A 552 41.15 19.35 7.01
C SER A 552 40.53 20.74 7.01
N SER A 553 40.89 21.51 8.04
CA SER A 553 41.03 22.97 8.11
C SER A 553 40.88 23.72 6.77
N ASN A 554 40.30 24.93 6.82
CA ASN A 554 40.26 26.07 5.85
C ASN A 554 41.15 26.10 4.58
N CYS A 555 42.18 25.27 4.47
CA CYS A 555 43.17 25.13 3.41
C CYS A 555 42.64 24.54 2.08
N ALA A 556 41.65 23.64 2.10
CA ALA A 556 41.16 23.00 0.85
C ALA A 556 40.25 23.95 0.03
N GLY A 557 39.31 24.63 0.68
CA GLY A 557 38.48 25.65 0.05
C GLY A 557 39.30 26.85 -0.45
N SER A 558 40.34 27.25 0.29
CA SER A 558 41.26 28.29 -0.19
C SER A 558 42.08 27.83 -1.39
N GLY A 559 42.51 26.57 -1.43
CA GLY A 559 43.25 26.00 -2.57
C GLY A 559 42.40 25.96 -3.85
N LEU A 560 41.16 25.49 -3.76
CA LEU A 560 40.23 25.46 -4.89
C LEU A 560 39.90 26.88 -5.42
N LEU A 561 39.64 27.82 -4.51
CA LEU A 561 39.38 29.22 -4.88
C LEU A 561 40.63 29.90 -5.45
N GLN A 562 41.82 29.57 -4.96
CA GLN A 562 43.07 30.07 -5.50
C GLN A 562 43.32 29.51 -6.91
N GLU A 563 43.13 28.21 -7.14
CA GLU A 563 43.24 27.62 -8.48
C GLU A 563 42.22 28.24 -9.46
N LEU A 564 40.99 28.47 -9.00
CA LEU A 564 39.97 29.17 -9.78
C LEU A 564 40.41 30.59 -10.13
N ARG A 565 40.99 31.31 -9.17
CA ARG A 565 41.52 32.67 -9.36
C ARG A 565 42.66 32.69 -10.37
N ASP A 566 43.63 31.80 -10.22
CA ASP A 566 44.81 31.69 -11.08
C ASP A 566 44.39 31.38 -12.53
N ARG A 567 43.45 30.45 -12.72
CA ARG A 567 42.87 30.17 -14.06
C ARG A 567 42.11 31.35 -14.63
N THR A 568 41.41 32.10 -13.79
CA THR A 568 40.67 33.29 -14.24
C THR A 568 41.65 34.37 -14.71
N ILE A 569 42.73 34.63 -13.96
CA ILE A 569 43.79 35.56 -14.34
C ILE A 569 44.46 35.13 -15.65
N ALA A 570 44.78 33.83 -15.78
CA ALA A 570 45.37 33.28 -17.00
C ALA A 570 44.44 33.46 -18.22
N ALA A 571 43.13 33.27 -18.04
CA ALA A 571 42.16 33.51 -19.11
C ALA A 571 42.03 35.00 -19.48
N MET A 572 42.18 35.91 -18.52
CA MET A 572 42.16 37.37 -18.76
C MET A 572 43.41 37.86 -19.49
N THR A 573 44.58 37.29 -19.20
CA THR A 573 45.86 37.70 -19.83
C THR A 573 46.08 37.08 -21.22
N ALA A 574 45.47 35.93 -21.52
CA ALA A 574 45.63 35.24 -22.80
C ALA A 574 44.95 35.93 -24.01
N GLY A 575 44.08 36.92 -23.80
CA GLY A 575 43.66 37.86 -24.84
C GLY A 575 42.90 37.30 -26.08
N THR A 576 42.43 36.05 -26.09
CA THR A 576 41.74 35.47 -27.26
C THR A 576 40.27 35.15 -26.98
N SER A 577 39.39 35.72 -27.80
CA SER A 577 38.00 35.29 -27.96
C SER A 577 37.95 33.86 -28.49
N GLU A 578 37.06 33.03 -27.92
CA GLU A 578 36.67 31.68 -28.35
C GLU A 578 37.31 30.45 -27.66
N ASP A 579 37.83 30.58 -26.43
CA ASP A 579 38.08 29.38 -25.61
C ASP A 579 36.84 29.00 -24.78
N LYS A 580 36.44 27.71 -24.83
CA LYS A 580 35.27 27.17 -24.10
C LYS A 580 35.36 27.42 -22.60
N GLY A 581 36.59 27.49 -22.06
CA GLY A 581 36.85 27.81 -20.65
C GLY A 581 36.42 29.23 -20.25
N SER A 582 36.65 30.23 -21.12
CA SER A 582 36.29 31.64 -20.85
C SER A 582 34.77 31.86 -20.86
N ALA A 583 34.06 31.20 -21.78
CA ALA A 583 32.60 31.23 -21.83
C ALA A 583 31.96 30.58 -20.58
N ALA A 584 32.54 29.47 -20.10
CA ALA A 584 32.08 28.77 -18.89
C ALA A 584 32.27 29.65 -17.64
N LEU A 585 33.45 30.26 -17.45
CA LEU A 585 33.71 31.19 -16.34
C LEU A 585 32.74 32.39 -16.35
N SER A 586 32.49 32.97 -17.53
CA SER A 586 31.55 34.08 -17.69
C SER A 586 30.09 33.68 -17.38
N LEU A 587 29.69 32.46 -17.72
CA LEU A 587 28.38 31.92 -17.37
C LEU A 587 28.24 31.72 -15.85
N LEU A 588 29.24 31.13 -15.20
CA LEU A 588 29.27 30.93 -13.75
C LEU A 588 29.17 32.28 -13.02
N GLY A 589 29.95 33.27 -13.42
CA GLY A 589 29.92 34.62 -12.82
C GLY A 589 28.53 35.28 -12.90
N ARG A 590 27.86 35.22 -14.06
CA ARG A 590 26.50 35.77 -14.22
C ARG A 590 25.47 35.04 -13.36
N MET A 591 25.56 33.72 -13.26
CA MET A 591 24.67 32.92 -12.41
C MET A 591 24.82 33.30 -10.94
N LEU A 592 26.05 33.38 -10.45
CA LEU A 592 26.35 33.71 -9.05
C LEU A 592 25.98 35.15 -8.70
N ASP A 593 26.16 36.11 -9.62
CA ASP A 593 25.70 37.49 -9.41
C ASP A 593 24.17 37.58 -9.24
N ASN A 594 23.40 36.81 -10.00
CA ASN A 594 21.94 36.78 -9.86
C ASN A 594 21.52 36.21 -8.50
N ILE A 595 22.18 35.14 -8.03
CA ILE A 595 21.94 34.57 -6.69
C ILE A 595 22.29 35.60 -5.62
N ARG A 596 23.42 36.31 -5.75
CA ARG A 596 23.82 37.35 -4.78
C ARG A 596 22.81 38.52 -4.73
N ARG A 597 22.24 38.91 -5.87
CA ARG A 597 21.26 40.01 -5.97
C ARG A 597 19.89 39.66 -5.40
N GLU A 598 19.38 38.47 -5.69
CA GLU A 598 18.10 37.98 -5.21
C GLU A 598 18.27 36.60 -4.54
N PRO A 599 18.83 36.53 -3.31
CA PRO A 599 19.24 35.26 -2.69
C PRO A 599 18.13 34.26 -2.47
N LEU A 600 16.88 34.72 -2.32
CA LEU A 600 15.74 33.85 -2.05
C LEU A 600 14.95 33.49 -3.31
N ALA A 601 15.29 34.04 -4.49
CA ALA A 601 14.51 33.82 -5.71
C ALA A 601 14.78 32.42 -6.31
N PRO A 602 13.78 31.50 -6.34
CA PRO A 602 14.01 30.11 -6.76
C PRO A 602 14.54 29.99 -8.20
N LYS A 603 14.11 30.89 -9.09
CA LYS A 603 14.51 30.94 -10.51
C LYS A 603 16.04 31.08 -10.72
N PHE A 604 16.77 31.68 -9.78
CA PHE A 604 18.22 31.88 -9.89
C PHE A 604 19.02 30.78 -9.21
N ARG A 605 18.41 30.06 -8.27
CA ARG A 605 19.03 28.94 -7.56
C ARG A 605 18.86 27.61 -8.28
N LYS A 606 17.97 27.54 -9.28
CA LYS A 606 17.68 26.35 -10.09
C LYS A 606 18.19 26.51 -11.51
N VAL A 607 18.98 25.55 -11.97
CA VAL A 607 19.62 25.63 -13.29
C VAL A 607 19.56 24.27 -13.98
N ARG A 608 19.13 24.26 -15.24
CA ARG A 608 18.97 23.04 -16.04
C ARG A 608 20.34 22.43 -16.37
N CYS A 609 20.53 21.14 -16.12
CA CYS A 609 21.81 20.45 -16.29
C CYS A 609 22.31 20.51 -17.75
N ILE A 610 21.42 20.39 -18.75
CA ILE A 610 21.80 20.48 -20.17
C ILE A 610 22.32 21.87 -20.59
N LYS A 611 21.89 22.95 -19.89
CA LYS A 611 22.46 24.30 -20.09
C LYS A 611 23.81 24.45 -19.40
N LEU A 612 24.07 23.59 -18.41
CA LEU A 612 25.28 23.51 -17.60
C LEU A 612 26.27 22.46 -18.11
N THR A 613 26.00 21.75 -19.20
CA THR A 613 26.90 20.73 -19.73
C THR A 613 28.30 21.28 -19.98
N GLN A 614 28.42 22.54 -20.41
CA GLN A 614 29.71 23.23 -20.56
C GLN A 614 30.46 23.43 -19.22
N LEU A 615 29.73 23.71 -18.13
CA LEU A 615 30.30 23.89 -16.79
C LEU A 615 30.65 22.55 -16.14
N LEU A 616 29.82 21.52 -16.34
CA LEU A 616 30.04 20.18 -15.79
C LEU A 616 31.11 19.38 -16.55
N GLN A 617 31.36 19.69 -17.82
CA GLN A 617 32.49 19.15 -18.58
C GLN A 617 33.84 19.72 -18.16
N ALA A 618 33.87 20.82 -17.39
CA ALA A 618 35.08 21.41 -16.83
C ALA A 618 35.26 20.91 -15.38
N PRO A 619 36.23 20.01 -15.09
CA PRO A 619 36.33 19.34 -13.80
C PRO A 619 36.40 20.30 -12.60
N LEU A 620 37.19 21.37 -12.71
CA LEU A 620 37.32 22.38 -11.67
C LEU A 620 35.98 23.11 -11.38
N LEU A 621 35.24 23.47 -12.43
CA LEU A 621 33.98 24.19 -12.28
C LEU A 621 32.87 23.26 -11.76
N ALA A 622 32.88 21.99 -12.17
CA ALA A 622 32.03 20.95 -11.61
C ALA A 622 32.31 20.76 -10.10
N GLU A 623 33.57 20.74 -9.69
CA GLU A 623 33.97 20.66 -8.29
C GLU A 623 33.55 21.90 -7.49
N VAL A 624 33.76 23.10 -8.02
CA VAL A 624 33.26 24.36 -7.43
C VAL A 624 31.74 24.34 -7.28
N LEU A 625 30.99 23.90 -8.28
CA LEU A 625 29.52 23.87 -8.23
C LEU A 625 28.99 22.79 -7.28
N LEU A 626 29.41 21.53 -7.47
CA LEU A 626 28.82 20.39 -6.78
C LEU A 626 29.35 20.19 -5.36
N ARG A 627 30.62 20.52 -5.11
CA ARG A 627 31.27 20.28 -3.81
C ARG A 627 31.38 21.55 -2.97
N PHE A 628 31.87 22.65 -3.55
CA PHE A 628 32.07 23.90 -2.79
C PHE A 628 30.76 24.66 -2.60
N LEU A 629 30.07 25.04 -3.69
CA LEU A 629 28.76 25.69 -3.63
C LEU A 629 27.66 24.75 -3.14
N ARG A 630 27.80 23.46 -3.42
CA ARG A 630 26.82 22.41 -3.10
C ARG A 630 25.52 22.55 -3.88
N PHE A 631 25.64 22.84 -5.18
CA PHE A 631 24.55 22.56 -6.09
C PHE A 631 24.26 21.05 -6.08
N ARG A 632 23.00 20.69 -5.87
CA ARG A 632 22.56 19.30 -5.83
C ARG A 632 21.59 19.00 -6.98
N PRO A 633 21.72 17.84 -7.64
CA PRO A 633 20.83 17.45 -8.71
C PRO A 633 19.46 17.03 -8.19
N LEU A 634 18.42 17.42 -8.93
CA LEU A 634 17.03 17.00 -8.74
C LEU A 634 16.36 16.80 -10.09
N ILE A 635 15.45 15.84 -10.17
CA ILE A 635 14.64 15.58 -11.36
C ILE A 635 13.34 16.38 -11.26
N ALA A 636 13.02 17.13 -12.32
CA ALA A 636 11.80 17.91 -12.39
C ALA A 636 11.26 18.00 -13.84
N PRO A 637 9.96 18.28 -14.05
CA PRO A 637 9.38 18.45 -15.37
C PRO A 637 9.99 19.64 -16.14
N LEU A 638 9.99 19.51 -17.47
CA LEU A 638 10.32 20.59 -18.39
C LEU A 638 9.15 21.59 -18.50
N PRO A 639 9.42 22.90 -18.44
CA PRO A 639 8.42 23.90 -18.79
C PRO A 639 8.00 23.75 -20.26
N ALA A 640 6.70 23.86 -20.55
CA ALA A 640 6.09 23.64 -21.88
C ALA A 640 6.71 24.49 -23.03
N ALA A 641 7.42 25.57 -22.71
CA ALA A 641 8.05 26.47 -23.68
C ALA A 641 9.41 26.00 -24.22
N HIS A 642 9.94 24.86 -23.76
CA HIS A 642 11.25 24.36 -24.19
C HIS A 642 11.08 22.99 -24.85
N GLY A 643 11.23 22.96 -26.18
CA GLY A 643 11.05 21.78 -27.02
C GLY A 643 11.78 20.54 -26.50
N ALA A 644 11.19 19.38 -26.82
CA ALA A 644 11.66 18.05 -26.44
C ALA A 644 13.07 17.78 -27.01
N GLY A 645 14.10 18.09 -26.24
CA GLY A 645 15.45 17.60 -26.47
C GLY A 645 15.57 16.20 -25.86
N SER A 646 15.97 15.21 -26.67
CA SER A 646 16.27 13.87 -26.18
C SER A 646 17.47 13.91 -25.23
N GLY A 647 17.30 13.50 -23.98
CA GLY A 647 18.39 13.47 -23.01
C GLY A 647 18.26 12.30 -22.02
N ASN A 648 19.30 11.44 -22.01
CA ASN A 648 19.75 10.56 -20.94
C ASN A 648 18.71 9.77 -20.13
N GLY A 649 17.93 8.92 -20.79
CA GLY A 649 17.22 7.81 -20.12
C GLY A 649 16.09 8.19 -19.14
N LEU A 650 15.77 9.48 -19.00
CA LEU A 650 14.64 9.95 -18.19
C LEU A 650 13.33 9.91 -18.99
N PRO A 651 12.16 9.77 -18.33
CA PRO A 651 10.86 9.80 -19.00
C PRO A 651 10.66 11.10 -19.79
N ASN A 652 10.01 11.01 -20.96
CA ASN A 652 9.71 12.16 -21.82
C ASN A 652 9.10 13.32 -21.02
N GLY A 653 9.76 14.48 -21.05
CA GLY A 653 9.29 15.69 -20.37
C GLY A 653 9.94 16.00 -19.02
N HIS A 654 10.94 15.24 -18.56
CA HIS A 654 11.71 15.53 -17.35
C HIS A 654 13.18 15.85 -17.66
N ASP A 655 13.86 16.56 -16.76
CA ASP A 655 15.31 16.83 -16.83
C ASP A 655 15.92 16.95 -15.42
N VAL A 656 17.25 16.86 -15.36
CA VAL A 656 18.03 17.12 -14.16
C VAL A 656 18.27 18.62 -14.03
N PHE A 657 18.01 19.14 -12.85
CA PHE A 657 18.34 20.51 -12.47
C PHE A 657 19.34 20.47 -11.32
N LEU A 658 20.37 21.30 -11.41
CA LEU A 658 21.21 21.63 -10.27
C LEU A 658 20.53 22.75 -9.48
N VAL A 659 20.33 22.50 -8.18
CA VAL A 659 19.69 23.43 -7.25
C VAL A 659 20.63 23.76 -6.12
N LEU A 660 20.85 25.04 -5.87
CA LEU A 660 21.52 25.51 -4.65
C LEU A 660 20.49 25.64 -3.53
N ALA A 661 20.46 24.70 -2.61
CA ALA A 661 19.54 24.72 -1.47
C ALA A 661 19.72 25.99 -0.63
N VAL A 662 18.64 26.52 -0.07
CA VAL A 662 18.71 27.64 0.88
C VAL A 662 19.30 27.11 2.19
N ASP A 663 20.35 27.75 2.67
CA ASP A 663 20.98 27.45 3.95
C ASP A 663 20.40 28.38 5.01
N ALA A 664 19.85 27.82 6.09
CA ALA A 664 19.28 28.61 7.18
C ALA A 664 20.32 29.54 7.86
N THR A 665 21.61 29.24 7.71
CA THR A 665 22.71 30.05 8.27
C THR A 665 23.24 31.12 7.30
N GLY A 666 22.77 31.14 6.04
CA GLY A 666 23.24 32.08 4.99
C GLY A 666 24.64 31.78 4.44
N ASP A 667 25.23 30.64 4.82
CA ASP A 667 26.57 30.20 4.43
C ASP A 667 26.71 29.99 2.92
N ASP A 668 25.61 29.66 2.23
CA ASP A 668 25.52 29.55 0.78
C ASP A 668 25.83 30.89 0.09
N VAL A 669 25.27 32.00 0.56
CA VAL A 669 25.47 33.34 -0.03
C VAL A 669 26.90 33.83 0.22
N ARG A 670 27.49 33.48 1.36
CA ARG A 670 28.92 33.73 1.63
C ARG A 670 29.79 33.01 0.60
N ARG A 671 29.59 31.70 0.41
CA ARG A 671 30.35 30.91 -0.60
C ARG A 671 30.19 31.45 -2.02
N VAL A 672 28.98 31.88 -2.39
CA VAL A 672 28.72 32.56 -3.66
C VAL A 672 29.58 33.82 -3.80
N SER A 673 29.69 34.61 -2.73
CA SER A 673 30.50 35.84 -2.72
C SER A 673 32.00 35.54 -2.80
N ASP A 674 32.48 34.52 -2.09
CA ASP A 674 33.89 34.11 -2.13
C ASP A 674 34.35 33.72 -3.54
N ILE A 675 33.51 32.99 -4.27
CA ILE A 675 33.77 32.60 -5.66
C ILE A 675 33.70 33.79 -6.60
N LEU A 676 32.73 34.70 -6.41
CA LEU A 676 32.67 35.92 -7.21
C LEU A 676 33.94 36.75 -7.06
N SER A 677 34.54 36.80 -5.88
CA SER A 677 35.84 37.46 -5.65
C SER A 677 37.00 36.74 -6.35
N ALA A 678 36.96 35.41 -6.47
CA ALA A 678 37.94 34.65 -7.24
C ALA A 678 37.77 34.83 -8.76
N LEU A 679 36.53 34.98 -9.24
CA LEU A 679 36.19 35.21 -10.66
C LEU A 679 36.38 36.66 -11.11
N LYS A 680 36.42 37.61 -10.17
CA LYS A 680 36.66 39.03 -10.41
C LYS A 680 37.79 39.51 -9.48
N PRO A 681 39.01 39.00 -9.67
CA PRO A 681 40.14 39.46 -8.86
C PRO A 681 40.30 40.97 -9.07
N GLU A 682 40.29 41.75 -7.98
CA GLU A 682 40.63 43.17 -8.04
C GLU A 682 42.05 43.30 -8.63
N THR A 683 42.18 44.18 -9.63
CA THR A 683 43.42 44.47 -10.36
C THR A 683 44.44 45.20 -9.51
#